data_AF-A0A836EKJ8-F1
#
_entry.id   AF-A0A836EKJ8-F1
#
_cell.length_a   1.000
_cell.length_b   1.000
_cell.length_c   1.000
_cell.angle_alpha   90.00
_cell.angle_beta   90.00
_cell.angle_gamma   90.00
#
_symmetry.space_group_name_H-M   'P 1'
#
loop_
_entity.id
_entity.type
_entity.pdbx_description
1 polymer ?
#
loop_
_entity_poly.entity_id
_entity_poly.type
_entity_poly.pdbx_seq_one_letter_code
_entity_poly.pdbx_strand_id
1 'polypeptide(L)'
;MGCCGCADEPSSKVEPSPKMELSSTVEPTDPTTPDSHQNSPSNYSEQVFVENRSCTDFFAIIILLILAGGFVSNIIFFIRVITPICSLSKCNSRVQVFMMTNVVKKGDIFRAINGYDNCGNVCGRVTSYENDPKFKCKGGDYTNKPYLEIDLEVTGVKKRTCKTSCEQDKTKIIFLNRCMNKKATETISSIIRTLRLESIYNDAVTDLGIAWRELIYLLLIALGLSLGILVAFRYMVQYVIYVVLIGAVLACIGGTTYLWLAWYREKKSVERGEVYPEDSSVEPYFIYAIIMSVISVIVLLVILVMRKRIELVMQLFREAGKAVYSMPALLFQPIYTYLLIGSTVIAWVYCMLWIESAGDIYLNRKNHIHFKKDALLIATRWYNLFLFFVACEFYLGCQHMVVACAVARWFFTRDKRRLSLPVAKGFGYLIRYHLGTVAFGALIIGIVRIIRAMIAFVQKYLKRYDNSCVKGILWCCQCCLWCFECVLKFLSRNAYIETAIYGCNFCTAGRKAFQALSSNILRVAAINSVGDFVLFLGKILVVTLTIISGIYLMQVQKKEGLNHPWIPITLAGIFAFLVSHCFISIYEMIIDTIFICFCEDCEKNDGINRPYFMSRGLMEFVENSKKALRHLEQQGAATT
;
A
#
# COMPACT_ATOMS: atom_id res chain seq x y z
N MET A 1 -28.65 -4.86 12.25
CA MET A 1 -27.99 -4.70 10.94
C MET A 1 -29.06 -4.79 9.86
N GLY A 2 -29.72 -3.68 9.55
CA GLY A 2 -30.68 -3.62 8.44
C GLY A 2 -29.99 -3.03 7.22
N CYS A 3 -29.84 -3.79 6.16
CA CYS A 3 -29.34 -3.31 4.88
C CYS A 3 -30.50 -2.67 4.12
N CYS A 4 -30.48 -1.35 3.91
CA CYS A 4 -31.30 -0.77 2.85
C CYS A 4 -30.70 -1.26 1.51
N GLY A 5 -31.52 -1.98 0.73
CA GLY A 5 -31.16 -2.44 -0.60
C GLY A 5 -30.89 -1.26 -1.53
N CYS A 6 -29.93 -1.43 -2.44
CA CYS A 6 -29.94 -0.62 -3.65
C CYS A 6 -31.21 -0.98 -4.41
N ALA A 7 -31.91 0.01 -4.98
CA ALA A 7 -33.02 -0.28 -5.87
C ALA A 7 -32.45 -1.10 -7.05
N ASP A 8 -32.66 -2.41 -7.02
CA ASP A 8 -32.47 -3.23 -8.20
C ASP A 8 -33.59 -2.78 -9.15
N GLU A 9 -33.23 -2.20 -10.30
CA GLU A 9 -34.18 -2.14 -11.40
C GLU A 9 -34.66 -3.58 -11.64
N PRO A 10 -35.98 -3.83 -11.72
CA PRO A 10 -36.47 -5.16 -12.00
C PRO A 10 -35.87 -5.61 -13.32
N SER A 11 -35.07 -6.68 -13.25
CA SER A 11 -34.79 -7.53 -14.39
C SER A 11 -36.16 -7.86 -14.99
N SER A 12 -36.50 -7.20 -16.10
CA SER A 12 -37.59 -7.64 -16.95
C SER A 12 -37.12 -8.96 -17.55
N LYS A 13 -37.31 -10.05 -16.80
CA LYS A 13 -37.46 -11.38 -17.37
C LYS A 13 -38.63 -11.27 -18.34
N VAL A 14 -38.32 -11.06 -19.60
CA VAL A 14 -39.28 -11.28 -20.68
C VAL A 14 -39.40 -12.79 -20.81
N GLU A 15 -40.50 -13.35 -20.30
CA GLU A 15 -40.91 -14.71 -20.63
C GLU A 15 -41.07 -14.86 -22.15
N PRO A 16 -40.73 -16.03 -22.72
CA PRO A 16 -40.82 -16.24 -24.16
C PRO A 16 -42.29 -16.35 -24.57
N SER A 17 -42.77 -15.37 -25.35
CA SER A 17 -44.07 -15.48 -26.02
C SER A 17 -43.93 -16.34 -27.30
N PRO A 18 -44.97 -17.11 -27.66
CA PRO A 18 -44.85 -18.28 -28.52
C PRO A 18 -44.73 -17.95 -30.02
N LYS A 19 -44.20 -18.92 -30.76
CA LYS A 19 -44.11 -18.96 -32.22
C LYS A 19 -45.42 -18.52 -32.90
N MET A 20 -45.32 -17.71 -33.94
CA MET A 20 -46.36 -17.60 -34.96
C MET A 20 -45.73 -17.54 -36.35
N GLU A 21 -46.14 -18.47 -37.21
CA GLU A 21 -45.77 -18.61 -38.61
C GLU A 21 -46.45 -17.54 -39.50
N LEU A 22 -45.73 -17.19 -40.57
CA LEU A 22 -46.18 -16.92 -41.95
C LEU A 22 -47.31 -15.90 -42.21
N SER A 23 -47.00 -14.81 -42.93
CA SER A 23 -47.60 -14.49 -44.25
C SER A 23 -47.03 -13.21 -44.88
N SER A 24 -47.06 -13.21 -46.20
CA SER A 24 -46.52 -12.31 -47.23
C SER A 24 -47.28 -10.99 -47.48
N THR A 25 -46.62 -10.09 -48.23
CA THR A 25 -47.11 -9.10 -49.23
C THR A 25 -46.94 -7.58 -49.01
N VAL A 26 -46.09 -6.98 -49.88
CA VAL A 26 -46.26 -5.79 -50.77
C VAL A 26 -46.38 -4.36 -50.19
N GLU A 27 -45.26 -3.62 -50.28
CA GLU A 27 -45.00 -2.33 -51.00
C GLU A 27 -45.77 -1.01 -50.68
N PRO A 28 -45.35 0.19 -51.19
CA PRO A 28 -44.69 1.24 -50.38
C PRO A 28 -45.45 2.59 -50.33
N THR A 29 -45.18 3.47 -49.35
CA THR A 29 -45.38 4.94 -49.49
C THR A 29 -44.66 5.72 -48.37
N ASP A 30 -43.96 6.76 -48.79
CA ASP A 30 -43.37 7.88 -48.01
C ASP A 30 -44.08 9.17 -48.55
N PRO A 31 -43.96 10.40 -47.99
CA PRO A 31 -43.41 10.88 -46.71
C PRO A 31 -44.35 11.86 -45.96
N THR A 32 -44.10 12.11 -44.66
CA THR A 32 -44.04 13.46 -44.01
C THR A 32 -43.96 13.35 -42.48
N THR A 33 -42.73 13.54 -41.97
CA THR A 33 -42.27 14.19 -40.72
C THR A 33 -42.95 14.02 -39.34
N PRO A 34 -42.15 14.10 -38.25
CA PRO A 34 -42.34 13.32 -37.03
C PRO A 34 -42.71 14.17 -35.80
N ASP A 35 -43.23 13.51 -34.75
CA ASP A 35 -43.08 14.02 -33.39
C ASP A 35 -42.31 13.04 -32.51
N SER A 36 -41.30 13.62 -31.88
CA SER A 36 -40.14 13.00 -31.28
C SER A 36 -40.34 12.75 -29.79
N HIS A 37 -40.19 11.49 -29.37
CA HIS A 37 -39.66 11.16 -28.04
C HIS A 37 -38.34 10.39 -28.20
N GLN A 38 -37.34 11.08 -28.75
CA GLN A 38 -35.95 10.67 -28.60
C GLN A 38 -35.49 11.04 -27.19
N ASN A 39 -35.44 10.06 -26.30
CA ASN A 39 -34.61 10.15 -25.11
C ASN A 39 -33.15 10.39 -25.56
N SER A 40 -32.65 11.58 -25.29
CA SER A 40 -31.27 11.97 -25.62
C SER A 40 -30.26 10.99 -25.00
N PRO A 41 -29.15 10.67 -25.69
CA PRO A 41 -28.11 9.75 -25.20
C PRO A 41 -27.36 10.23 -23.94
N SER A 42 -27.63 11.44 -23.45
CA SER A 42 -27.10 11.98 -22.19
C SER A 42 -27.76 11.38 -20.95
N ASN A 43 -29.06 11.06 -21.00
CA ASN A 43 -29.81 10.60 -19.81
C ASN A 43 -29.41 9.18 -19.40
N TYR A 44 -28.99 8.33 -20.34
CA TYR A 44 -28.59 6.95 -20.02
C TYR A 44 -27.25 6.87 -19.27
N SER A 45 -26.31 7.78 -19.55
CA SER A 45 -25.05 7.88 -18.80
C SER A 45 -25.22 8.52 -17.42
N GLU A 46 -26.29 9.29 -17.19
CA GLU A 46 -26.66 9.79 -15.86
C GLU A 46 -27.43 8.74 -15.05
N GLN A 47 -28.22 7.87 -15.70
CA GLN A 47 -28.97 6.79 -15.05
C GLN A 47 -28.10 5.68 -14.42
N VAL A 48 -26.85 5.49 -14.87
CA VAL A 48 -25.93 4.51 -14.25
C VAL A 48 -25.51 4.95 -12.84
N PHE A 49 -25.34 6.25 -12.61
CA PHE A 49 -24.86 6.80 -11.34
C PHE A 49 -26.06 7.19 -10.47
N VAL A 50 -26.71 6.19 -9.87
CA VAL A 50 -27.86 6.42 -8.98
C VAL A 50 -27.42 7.26 -7.77
N GLU A 51 -27.93 8.49 -7.66
CA GLU A 51 -27.70 9.42 -6.54
C GLU A 51 -28.47 9.03 -5.25
N ASN A 52 -28.73 7.74 -5.03
CA ASN A 52 -29.43 7.32 -3.82
C ASN A 52 -28.50 7.41 -2.62
N ARG A 53 -28.94 8.15 -1.59
CA ARG A 53 -28.23 8.23 -0.30
C ARG A 53 -27.97 6.83 0.24
N SER A 54 -26.70 6.52 0.45
CA SER A 54 -26.28 5.32 1.15
C SER A 54 -26.75 5.41 2.61
N CYS A 55 -27.71 4.58 3.03
CA CYS A 55 -28.19 4.52 4.44
C CYS A 55 -27.11 4.15 5.47
N THR A 56 -25.86 3.94 5.03
CA THR A 56 -24.66 3.88 5.88
C THR A 56 -24.29 5.22 6.51
N ASP A 57 -24.90 6.33 6.06
CA ASP A 57 -24.49 7.69 6.40
C ASP A 57 -24.58 8.03 7.89
N PHE A 58 -25.53 7.57 8.71
CA PHE A 58 -25.60 8.06 10.09
C PHE A 58 -24.48 7.52 11.00
N PHE A 59 -24.26 6.20 11.01
CA PHE A 59 -23.17 5.58 11.77
C PHE A 59 -21.80 5.88 11.16
N ALA A 60 -21.73 5.97 9.83
CA ALA A 60 -20.49 6.32 9.16
C ALA A 60 -20.15 7.80 9.30
N ILE A 61 -21.14 8.72 9.42
CA ILE A 61 -20.95 10.13 9.84
C ILE A 61 -20.49 10.18 11.29
N ILE A 62 -20.99 9.36 12.21
CA ILE A 62 -20.45 9.31 13.59
C ILE A 62 -19.00 8.82 13.59
N ILE A 63 -18.68 7.78 12.83
CA ILE A 63 -17.31 7.28 12.65
C ILE A 63 -16.45 8.33 11.94
N LEU A 64 -16.97 9.04 10.94
CA LEU A 64 -16.31 10.17 10.27
C LEU A 64 -16.13 11.35 11.21
N LEU A 65 -17.07 11.64 12.09
CA LEU A 65 -16.93 12.66 13.11
C LEU A 65 -15.86 12.21 14.11
N ILE A 66 -15.77 10.93 14.46
CA ILE A 66 -14.69 10.43 15.33
C ILE A 66 -13.33 10.42 14.61
N LEU A 67 -13.27 10.02 13.33
CA LEU A 67 -12.05 9.91 12.54
C LEU A 67 -11.59 11.24 11.96
N ALA A 68 -12.48 11.98 11.29
CA ALA A 68 -12.23 13.36 10.86
C ALA A 68 -12.21 14.32 12.03
N GLY A 69 -13.01 14.16 13.09
CA GLY A 69 -12.83 14.95 14.31
C GLY A 69 -11.53 14.61 15.03
N GLY A 70 -11.06 13.36 15.02
CA GLY A 70 -9.74 12.99 15.53
C GLY A 70 -8.59 13.45 14.63
N PHE A 71 -8.77 13.45 13.32
CA PHE A 71 -7.79 13.86 12.31
C PHE A 71 -7.70 15.37 12.17
N VAL A 72 -8.85 16.05 12.06
CA VAL A 72 -8.98 17.51 12.14
C VAL A 72 -8.61 17.98 13.54
N SER A 73 -8.89 17.26 14.62
CA SER A 73 -8.36 17.64 15.96
C SER A 73 -6.86 17.39 16.07
N ASN A 74 -6.27 16.36 15.44
CA ASN A 74 -4.81 16.18 15.41
C ASN A 74 -4.13 17.22 14.50
N ILE A 75 -4.73 17.60 13.36
CA ILE A 75 -4.27 18.68 12.48
C ILE A 75 -4.47 20.04 13.14
N ILE A 76 -5.65 20.32 13.72
CA ILE A 76 -5.94 21.54 14.48
C ILE A 76 -5.07 21.58 15.73
N PHE A 77 -4.76 20.47 16.40
CA PHE A 77 -3.80 20.40 17.50
C PHE A 77 -2.40 20.71 17.01
N PHE A 78 -1.97 20.14 15.87
CA PHE A 78 -0.71 20.49 15.22
C PHE A 78 -0.64 21.98 14.85
N ILE A 79 -1.72 22.55 14.30
CA ILE A 79 -1.86 23.97 13.95
C ILE A 79 -1.96 24.87 15.21
N ARG A 80 -2.65 24.44 16.27
CA ARG A 80 -2.82 25.17 17.55
C ARG A 80 -1.59 25.12 18.44
N VAL A 81 -0.75 24.09 18.30
CA VAL A 81 0.55 24.03 18.96
C VAL A 81 1.57 24.92 18.23
N ILE A 82 1.38 25.16 16.92
CA ILE A 82 2.22 26.07 16.11
C ILE A 82 1.73 27.53 16.15
N THR A 83 0.45 27.79 16.44
CA THR A 83 -0.15 29.14 16.43
C THR A 83 -0.97 29.41 17.69
N PRO A 84 -0.71 30.46 18.49
CA PRO A 84 -1.42 30.71 19.73
C PRO A 84 -2.71 31.50 19.44
N ILE A 85 -3.73 30.86 18.87
CA ILE A 85 -5.07 31.47 18.78
C ILE A 85 -6.14 30.49 19.24
N CYS A 86 -6.88 30.96 20.25
CA CYS A 86 -7.97 30.28 20.91
C CYS A 86 -9.26 30.33 20.06
N SER A 87 -10.16 29.39 20.35
CA SER A 87 -11.58 29.33 19.96
C SER A 87 -11.94 28.58 18.66
N LEU A 88 -13.19 28.11 18.68
CA LEU A 88 -13.92 27.31 17.69
C LEU A 88 -13.45 25.87 17.43
N SER A 89 -14.04 24.92 18.15
CA SER A 89 -14.88 23.85 17.56
C SER A 89 -15.39 22.95 18.68
N LYS A 90 -16.61 23.23 19.14
CA LYS A 90 -17.39 22.34 20.02
C LYS A 90 -18.05 21.27 19.15
N CYS A 91 -17.30 20.24 18.74
CA CYS A 91 -17.85 18.92 18.41
C CYS A 91 -16.71 17.94 18.05
N ASN A 92 -16.12 17.23 19.05
CA ASN A 92 -15.84 15.79 18.95
C ASN A 92 -15.07 15.20 20.15
N SER A 93 -15.46 13.96 20.48
CA SER A 93 -14.88 12.96 21.38
C SER A 93 -14.14 13.46 22.64
N ARG A 94 -14.89 13.55 23.75
CA ARG A 94 -14.36 13.83 25.11
C ARG A 94 -13.17 12.93 25.48
N VAL A 95 -13.11 11.70 24.95
CA VAL A 95 -12.07 10.71 25.27
C VAL A 95 -10.71 11.06 24.66
N GLN A 96 -10.65 11.47 23.39
CA GLN A 96 -9.37 11.79 22.74
C GLN A 96 -8.76 13.08 23.32
N VAL A 97 -9.60 14.11 23.52
CA VAL A 97 -9.17 15.36 24.17
C VAL A 97 -8.70 15.08 25.60
N PHE A 98 -9.39 14.22 26.34
CA PHE A 98 -8.98 13.77 27.67
C PHE A 98 -7.63 13.05 27.65
N MET A 99 -7.43 12.09 26.74
CA MET A 99 -6.15 11.37 26.60
C MET A 99 -5.00 12.31 26.27
N MET A 100 -5.15 13.18 25.26
CA MET A 100 -4.09 14.12 24.86
C MET A 100 -3.78 15.15 25.94
N THR A 101 -4.80 15.65 26.65
CA THR A 101 -4.59 16.57 27.78
C THR A 101 -3.78 15.90 28.90
N ASN A 102 -4.05 14.62 29.19
CA ASN A 102 -3.27 13.86 30.17
C ASN A 102 -1.82 13.63 29.70
N VAL A 103 -1.61 13.31 28.42
CA VAL A 103 -0.27 13.15 27.84
C VAL A 103 0.54 14.44 27.95
N VAL A 104 -0.04 15.59 27.60
CA VAL A 104 0.66 16.89 27.67
C VAL A 104 0.95 17.27 29.13
N LYS A 105 0.01 17.03 30.05
CA LYS A 105 0.22 17.32 31.48
C LYS A 105 1.35 16.50 32.10
N LYS A 106 1.49 15.23 31.71
CA LYS A 106 2.49 14.30 32.27
C LYS A 106 3.76 14.18 31.42
N GLY A 107 3.77 14.80 30.24
CA GLY A 107 4.80 14.66 29.21
C GLY A 107 5.72 15.86 29.09
N ASP A 108 6.92 15.59 28.60
CA ASP A 108 7.89 16.61 28.21
C ASP A 108 8.77 16.01 27.10
N ILE A 109 8.56 16.43 25.85
CA ILE A 109 9.30 15.92 24.68
C ILE A 109 10.82 15.91 24.92
N PHE A 110 11.36 16.92 25.59
CA PHE A 110 12.80 17.06 25.79
C PHE A 110 13.35 15.97 26.71
N ARG A 111 12.51 15.30 27.52
CA ARG A 111 12.89 14.10 28.27
C ARG A 111 13.27 12.94 27.36
N ALA A 112 12.61 12.79 26.21
CA ALA A 112 12.94 11.78 25.23
C ALA A 112 14.18 12.17 24.42
N ILE A 113 14.23 13.43 23.96
CA ILE A 113 15.28 13.96 23.09
C ILE A 113 16.61 14.12 23.85
N ASN A 114 16.64 14.92 24.92
CA ASN A 114 17.87 15.25 25.67
C ASN A 114 18.16 14.26 26.80
N GLY A 115 17.13 13.54 27.27
CA GLY A 115 17.26 12.68 28.45
C GLY A 115 17.19 13.47 29.76
N TYR A 116 17.26 12.74 30.88
CA TYR A 116 17.12 13.30 32.23
C TYR A 116 18.07 12.65 33.24
N ASP A 117 18.47 13.41 34.26
CA ASP A 117 19.34 12.97 35.35
C ASP A 117 18.62 12.06 36.36
N ASN A 118 19.33 11.62 37.40
CA ASN A 118 18.75 10.81 38.48
C ASN A 118 17.61 11.51 39.26
N CYS A 119 17.53 12.84 39.17
CA CYS A 119 16.54 13.68 39.81
C CYS A 119 15.40 14.08 38.87
N GLY A 120 15.33 13.51 37.66
CA GLY A 120 14.28 13.81 36.70
C GLY A 120 14.42 15.18 36.03
N ASN A 121 15.56 15.87 36.18
CA ASN A 121 15.85 17.13 35.50
C ASN A 121 16.31 16.85 34.07
N VAL A 122 15.73 17.58 33.11
CA VAL A 122 16.04 17.44 31.68
C VAL A 122 17.30 18.21 31.34
N CYS A 123 18.25 17.56 30.67
CA CYS A 123 19.52 18.19 30.30
C CYS A 123 19.32 19.31 29.27
N GLY A 124 20.09 20.40 29.39
CA GLY A 124 20.07 21.54 28.47
C GLY A 124 18.93 22.52 28.66
N ARG A 125 18.17 22.44 29.76
CA ARG A 125 17.07 23.37 30.07
C ARG A 125 16.79 23.51 31.56
N VAL A 126 15.97 24.48 31.91
CA VAL A 126 15.35 24.59 33.23
C VAL A 126 14.20 23.58 33.35
N THR A 127 14.20 22.80 34.43
CA THR A 127 13.10 21.87 34.77
C THR A 127 12.22 22.49 35.85
N SER A 128 10.90 22.36 35.74
CA SER A 128 9.97 22.86 36.76
C SER A 128 10.15 22.12 38.10
N TYR A 129 10.11 22.89 39.18
CA TYR A 129 10.15 22.39 40.55
C TYR A 129 8.91 21.55 40.89
N GLU A 130 9.11 20.53 41.74
CA GLU A 130 8.03 19.66 42.23
C GLU A 130 7.78 19.90 43.72
N ASN A 131 6.55 20.23 44.08
CA ASN A 131 6.19 20.65 45.45
C ASN A 131 6.18 19.50 46.47
N ASP A 132 6.12 18.24 46.01
CA ASP A 132 6.10 17.09 46.91
C ASP A 132 7.48 16.90 47.57
N PRO A 133 7.56 16.88 48.91
CA PRO A 133 8.81 16.73 49.65
C PRO A 133 9.58 15.44 49.33
N LYS A 134 8.93 14.45 48.71
CA LYS A 134 9.54 13.21 48.23
C LYS A 134 10.42 13.42 46.98
N PHE A 135 10.21 14.49 46.21
CA PHE A 135 10.90 14.77 44.94
C PHE A 135 11.71 16.07 44.94
N LYS A 136 12.16 16.53 46.13
CA LYS A 136 12.87 17.82 46.33
C LYS A 136 14.05 18.10 45.39
N CYS A 137 14.69 17.08 44.82
CA CYS A 137 15.83 17.27 43.93
C CYS A 137 15.46 17.58 42.47
N LYS A 138 14.16 17.51 42.11
CA LYS A 138 13.62 17.92 40.81
C LYS A 138 13.33 19.42 40.82
N GLY A 139 13.80 20.14 39.79
CA GLY A 139 13.65 21.59 39.66
C GLY A 139 14.95 22.36 39.44
N GLY A 140 16.00 21.69 38.93
CA GLY A 140 17.30 22.32 38.69
C GLY A 140 17.40 23.03 37.34
N ASP A 141 18.29 24.03 37.28
CA ASP A 141 18.72 24.64 36.03
C ASP A 141 19.91 23.87 35.43
N TYR A 142 19.69 23.26 34.27
CA TYR A 142 20.69 22.50 33.52
C TYR A 142 20.93 23.08 32.13
N THR A 143 20.59 24.36 31.90
CA THR A 143 20.74 25.02 30.60
C THR A 143 22.16 24.91 30.04
N ASN A 144 23.17 25.04 30.90
CA ASN A 144 24.59 24.93 30.51
C ASN A 144 25.10 23.48 30.37
N LYS A 145 24.27 22.45 30.62
CA LYS A 145 24.66 21.04 30.64
C LYS A 145 23.77 20.22 29.69
N PRO A 146 23.99 20.28 28.36
CA PRO A 146 23.07 19.71 27.38
C PRO A 146 23.19 18.20 27.21
N TYR A 147 24.29 17.57 27.63
CA TYR A 147 24.55 16.17 27.37
C TYR A 147 24.20 15.28 28.57
N LEU A 148 23.53 14.15 28.34
CA LEU A 148 23.27 13.14 29.37
C LEU A 148 24.34 12.05 29.37
N GLU A 149 25.03 11.87 30.49
CA GLU A 149 25.92 10.75 30.74
C GLU A 149 25.21 9.66 31.54
N ILE A 150 25.34 8.40 31.11
CA ILE A 150 24.75 7.23 31.77
C ILE A 150 25.87 6.28 32.19
N ASP A 151 26.09 6.17 33.49
CA ASP A 151 27.03 5.22 34.08
C ASP A 151 26.35 3.86 34.24
N LEU A 152 26.96 2.81 33.69
CA LEU A 152 26.47 1.43 33.74
C LEU A 152 27.31 0.59 34.71
N GLU A 153 26.64 -0.24 35.50
CA GLU A 153 27.21 -1.32 36.33
C GLU A 153 26.67 -2.67 35.86
N VAL A 154 27.28 -3.77 36.33
CA VAL A 154 26.88 -5.16 36.03
C VAL A 154 25.41 -5.43 36.37
N THR A 155 24.84 -4.69 37.33
CA THR A 155 23.43 -4.81 37.77
C THR A 155 22.47 -3.81 37.12
N GLY A 156 22.93 -3.00 36.15
CA GLY A 156 22.13 -2.01 35.42
C GLY A 156 22.66 -0.58 35.54
N VAL A 157 21.79 0.43 35.32
CA VAL A 157 22.19 1.85 35.37
C VAL A 157 22.58 2.24 36.82
N LYS A 158 23.80 2.75 36.98
CA LYS A 158 24.35 3.27 38.23
C LYS A 158 23.99 4.73 38.45
N LYS A 159 24.18 5.59 37.45
CA LYS A 159 23.94 7.04 37.58
C LYS A 159 23.59 7.67 36.25
N ARG A 160 22.77 8.73 36.29
CA ARG A 160 22.46 9.61 35.17
C ARG A 160 22.80 11.03 35.56
N THR A 161 23.66 11.69 34.80
CA THR A 161 24.12 13.06 35.09
C THR A 161 24.20 13.90 33.84
N CYS A 162 23.73 15.15 33.91
CA CYS A 162 23.91 16.12 32.83
C CYS A 162 25.33 16.72 32.88
N LYS A 163 25.98 16.85 31.73
CA LYS A 163 27.35 17.34 31.52
C LYS A 163 27.39 18.44 30.46
N THR A 164 28.39 19.31 30.56
CA THR A 164 28.65 20.43 29.64
C THR A 164 29.26 19.96 28.31
N SER A 165 30.16 18.99 28.36
CA SER A 165 30.81 18.36 27.20
C SER A 165 31.10 16.89 27.51
N CYS A 166 31.15 16.04 26.48
CA CYS A 166 31.57 14.64 26.58
C CYS A 166 33.10 14.47 26.44
N GLU A 167 33.87 15.57 26.29
CA GLU A 167 35.28 15.60 25.85
C GLU A 167 36.35 14.99 26.76
N GLN A 168 36.05 14.58 27.99
CA GLN A 168 37.11 14.12 28.90
C GLN A 168 37.58 12.68 28.66
N ASP A 169 37.03 11.96 27.69
CA ASP A 169 37.38 10.55 27.49
C ASP A 169 37.32 10.16 26.00
N LYS A 170 38.48 9.84 25.38
CA LYS A 170 38.58 9.30 24.00
C LYS A 170 37.79 8.00 23.79
N THR A 171 37.16 7.50 24.85
CA THR A 171 36.36 6.29 24.92
C THR A 171 34.84 6.54 24.85
N LYS A 172 34.35 7.76 24.60
CA LYS A 172 32.91 8.08 24.56
C LYS A 172 32.46 8.66 23.21
N ILE A 173 31.26 8.29 22.75
CA ILE A 173 30.61 8.82 21.53
C ILE A 173 29.32 9.56 21.89
N ILE A 174 28.94 10.56 21.09
CA ILE A 174 27.71 11.33 21.27
C ILE A 174 26.62 10.74 20.37
N PHE A 175 25.48 10.36 20.95
CA PHE A 175 24.30 9.91 20.21
C PHE A 175 23.04 10.51 20.83
N LEU A 176 22.25 11.28 20.07
CA LEU A 176 21.02 11.96 20.56
C LEU A 176 21.23 12.69 21.91
N ASN A 177 22.18 13.62 21.97
CA ASN A 177 22.55 14.37 23.18
C ASN A 177 22.96 13.50 24.40
N ARG A 178 23.38 12.25 24.18
CA ARG A 178 23.85 11.35 25.24
C ARG A 178 25.32 10.97 25.03
N CYS A 179 26.10 10.97 26.12
CA CYS A 179 27.46 10.43 26.13
C CYS A 179 27.39 8.91 26.38
N MET A 180 27.79 8.09 25.41
CA MET A 180 27.84 6.63 25.53
C MET A 180 29.29 6.12 25.58
N ASN A 181 29.58 5.18 26.49
CA ASN A 181 30.91 4.57 26.61
C ASN A 181 31.12 3.48 25.54
N LYS A 182 32.23 3.56 24.79
CA LYS A 182 32.64 2.60 23.74
C LYS A 182 32.65 1.14 24.22
N LYS A 183 32.89 0.89 25.51
CA LYS A 183 32.92 -0.47 26.09
C LYS A 183 31.54 -1.04 26.41
N ALA A 184 30.57 -0.21 26.82
CA ALA A 184 29.17 -0.62 26.92
C ALA A 184 28.54 -0.82 25.54
N THR A 185 29.11 -0.13 24.54
CA THR A 185 28.86 -0.44 23.14
C THR A 185 29.36 -1.85 22.80
N GLU A 186 30.36 -2.50 23.43
CA GLU A 186 30.90 -3.82 23.01
C GLU A 186 29.91 -4.99 22.95
N THR A 187 28.76 -4.95 23.64
CA THR A 187 27.69 -5.95 23.44
C THR A 187 26.79 -5.62 22.24
N ILE A 188 26.73 -4.35 21.84
CA ILE A 188 26.04 -3.83 20.64
C ILE A 188 27.03 -3.72 19.45
N SER A 189 28.32 -3.57 19.73
CA SER A 189 29.43 -3.41 18.80
C SER A 189 30.25 -4.67 18.62
N SER A 190 30.07 -5.74 19.38
CA SER A 190 30.41 -7.07 18.87
C SER A 190 29.62 -7.37 17.60
N ILE A 191 28.38 -6.87 17.48
CA ILE A 191 27.57 -7.00 16.25
C ILE A 191 27.97 -5.92 15.22
N ILE A 192 28.11 -4.65 15.62
CA ILE A 192 28.42 -3.52 14.70
C ILE A 192 29.89 -3.50 14.22
N ARG A 193 30.85 -3.96 15.02
CA ARG A 193 32.29 -4.00 14.71
C ARG A 193 32.68 -5.26 13.94
N THR A 194 31.97 -6.39 14.14
CA THR A 194 32.01 -7.52 13.20
C THR A 194 31.51 -7.10 11.81
N LEU A 195 30.73 -6.01 11.72
CA LEU A 195 30.19 -5.45 10.48
C LEU A 195 30.83 -4.12 10.00
N ARG A 196 31.87 -3.58 10.67
CA ARG A 196 32.59 -2.34 10.28
C ARG A 196 31.69 -1.10 9.98
N LEU A 197 30.56 -0.93 10.69
CA LEU A 197 29.51 0.04 10.34
C LEU A 197 29.69 1.49 10.89
N GLU A 198 30.52 1.73 11.91
CA GLU A 198 30.68 3.08 12.48
C GLU A 198 31.42 4.05 11.54
N SER A 199 32.43 3.58 10.80
CA SER A 199 33.07 4.39 9.76
C SER A 199 32.09 4.67 8.62
N ILE A 200 31.38 3.63 8.17
CA ILE A 200 30.36 3.72 7.12
C ILE A 200 29.26 4.74 7.48
N TYR A 201 28.86 4.85 8.75
CA TYR A 201 27.86 5.83 9.17
C TYR A 201 28.33 7.29 9.01
N ASN A 202 29.51 7.62 9.53
CA ASN A 202 30.05 8.98 9.43
C ASN A 202 30.38 9.34 7.97
N ASP A 203 30.91 8.38 7.23
CA ASP A 203 31.16 8.50 5.79
C ASP A 203 29.84 8.68 5.03
N ALA A 204 28.80 7.91 5.34
CA ALA A 204 27.48 8.03 4.72
C ALA A 204 26.83 9.40 4.94
N VAL A 205 26.88 9.94 6.17
CA VAL A 205 26.31 11.26 6.47
C VAL A 205 27.06 12.35 5.70
N THR A 206 28.39 12.25 5.63
CA THR A 206 29.23 13.19 4.88
C THR A 206 28.95 13.09 3.38
N ASP A 207 28.92 11.89 2.83
CA ASP A 207 28.63 11.61 1.42
C ASP A 207 27.23 12.12 1.02
N LEU A 208 26.22 11.92 1.88
CA LEU A 208 24.87 12.44 1.68
C LEU A 208 24.83 13.97 1.73
N GLY A 209 25.58 14.57 2.64
CA GLY A 209 25.74 16.02 2.76
C GLY A 209 26.38 16.66 1.53
N ILE A 210 27.28 15.95 0.84
CA ILE A 210 27.90 16.39 -0.42
C ILE A 210 26.98 16.10 -1.63
N ALA A 211 26.29 14.96 -1.61
CA ALA A 211 25.47 14.47 -2.72
C ALA A 211 24.01 14.96 -2.74
N TRP A 212 23.57 15.76 -1.76
CA TRP A 212 22.16 16.17 -1.62
C TRP A 212 21.53 16.80 -2.89
N ARG A 213 22.30 17.60 -3.65
CA ARG A 213 21.83 18.18 -4.92
C ARG A 213 21.59 17.11 -5.99
N GLU A 214 22.49 16.15 -6.10
CA GLU A 214 22.34 15.02 -7.05
C GLU A 214 21.18 14.13 -6.64
N LEU A 215 20.96 13.95 -5.33
CA LEU A 215 19.82 13.19 -4.83
C LEU A 215 18.50 13.84 -5.26
N ILE A 216 18.42 15.17 -5.27
CA ILE A 216 17.26 15.91 -5.79
C ILE A 216 17.10 15.69 -7.30
N TYR A 217 18.19 15.79 -8.08
CA TYR A 217 18.12 15.51 -9.52
C TYR A 217 17.67 14.07 -9.82
N LEU A 218 18.20 13.09 -9.09
CA LEU A 218 17.80 11.69 -9.22
C LEU A 218 16.34 11.47 -8.83
N LEU A 219 15.83 12.19 -7.83
CA LEU A 219 14.42 12.14 -7.46
C LEU A 219 13.52 12.71 -8.57
N LEU A 220 13.93 13.82 -9.21
CA LEU A 220 13.22 14.40 -10.35
C LEU A 220 13.27 13.48 -11.57
N ILE A 221 14.43 12.85 -11.84
CA ILE A 221 14.57 11.84 -12.89
C ILE A 221 13.67 10.64 -12.61
N ALA A 222 13.66 10.12 -11.38
CA ALA A 222 12.79 9.01 -10.98
C ALA A 222 11.31 9.37 -11.16
N LEU A 223 10.91 10.60 -10.81
CA LEU A 223 9.56 11.10 -11.03
C LEU A 223 9.24 11.14 -12.54
N GLY A 224 10.12 11.72 -13.36
CA GLY A 224 9.97 11.76 -14.81
C GLY A 224 9.88 10.36 -15.44
N LEU A 225 10.74 9.43 -15.03
CA LEU A 225 10.71 8.03 -15.47
C LEU A 225 9.42 7.32 -15.02
N SER A 226 8.94 7.59 -13.81
CA SER A 226 7.68 7.02 -13.30
C SER A 226 6.45 7.49 -14.07
N LEU A 227 6.41 8.76 -14.49
CA LEU A 227 5.36 9.27 -15.38
C LEU A 227 5.52 8.73 -16.80
N GLY A 228 6.78 8.66 -17.28
CA GLY A 228 7.14 8.12 -18.57
C GLY A 228 6.71 6.66 -18.74
N ILE A 229 6.93 5.80 -17.74
CA ILE A 229 6.53 4.38 -17.81
C ILE A 229 5.00 4.22 -17.89
N LEU A 230 4.22 5.08 -17.24
CA LEU A 230 2.76 5.05 -17.33
C LEU A 230 2.27 5.39 -18.74
N VAL A 231 2.90 6.34 -19.41
CA VAL A 231 2.62 6.66 -20.81
C VAL A 231 3.11 5.52 -21.72
N ALA A 232 4.32 5.00 -21.45
CA ALA A 232 4.91 3.91 -22.21
C ALA A 232 4.06 2.63 -22.15
N PHE A 233 3.36 2.37 -21.04
CA PHE A 233 2.47 1.21 -20.92
C PHE A 233 1.37 1.19 -21.99
N ARG A 234 0.97 2.34 -22.53
CA ARG A 234 0.03 2.39 -23.65
C ARG A 234 0.55 1.68 -24.91
N TYR A 235 1.86 1.74 -25.15
CA TYR A 235 2.48 1.29 -26.41
C TYR A 235 3.33 0.02 -26.23
N MET A 236 4.00 -0.11 -25.08
CA MET A 236 5.00 -1.13 -24.83
C MET A 236 4.44 -2.37 -24.13
N VAL A 237 3.24 -2.33 -23.52
CA VAL A 237 2.73 -3.45 -22.71
C VAL A 237 2.65 -4.76 -23.49
N GLN A 238 2.25 -4.73 -24.77
CA GLN A 238 2.20 -5.93 -25.59
C GLN A 238 3.58 -6.58 -25.72
N TYR A 239 4.60 -5.79 -26.08
CA TYR A 239 5.98 -6.25 -26.18
C TYR A 239 6.53 -6.74 -24.84
N VAL A 240 6.28 -6.00 -23.75
CA VAL A 240 6.71 -6.38 -22.40
C VAL A 240 6.13 -7.75 -22.02
N ILE A 241 4.84 -7.95 -22.23
CA ILE A 241 4.18 -9.23 -21.95
C ILE A 241 4.79 -10.37 -22.78
N TYR A 242 5.01 -10.17 -24.09
CA TYR A 242 5.62 -11.19 -24.94
C TYR A 242 7.06 -11.53 -24.53
N VAL A 243 7.89 -10.51 -24.25
CA VAL A 243 9.27 -10.71 -23.78
C VAL A 243 9.29 -11.51 -22.49
N VAL A 244 8.38 -11.21 -21.56
CA VAL A 244 8.26 -11.92 -20.29
C VAL A 244 7.85 -13.38 -20.50
N LEU A 245 6.84 -13.63 -21.34
CA LEU A 245 6.36 -14.98 -21.60
C LEU A 245 7.43 -15.82 -22.31
N ILE A 246 8.07 -15.26 -23.34
CA ILE A 246 9.17 -15.92 -24.05
C ILE A 246 10.33 -16.17 -23.09
N GLY A 247 10.70 -15.17 -22.28
CA GLY A 247 11.75 -15.30 -21.25
C GLY A 247 11.44 -16.39 -20.24
N ALA A 248 10.18 -16.50 -19.76
CA ALA A 248 9.76 -17.56 -18.86
C ALA A 248 9.86 -18.94 -19.51
N VAL A 249 9.42 -19.08 -20.77
CA VAL A 249 9.55 -20.33 -21.53
C VAL A 249 11.03 -20.71 -21.71
N LEU A 250 11.88 -19.75 -22.11
CA LEU A 250 13.33 -19.98 -22.28
C LEU A 250 14.01 -20.34 -20.96
N ALA A 251 13.64 -19.69 -19.85
CA ALA A 251 14.18 -20.01 -18.53
C ALA A 251 13.75 -21.40 -18.06
N CYS A 252 12.50 -21.79 -18.29
CA CYS A 252 11.98 -23.11 -17.99
C CYS A 252 12.69 -24.20 -18.79
N ILE A 253 12.82 -24.02 -20.11
CA ILE A 253 13.51 -24.98 -20.97
C ILE A 253 15.01 -25.01 -20.64
N GLY A 254 15.66 -23.85 -20.60
CA GLY A 254 17.10 -23.73 -20.33
C GLY A 254 17.50 -24.25 -18.95
N GLY A 255 16.71 -23.98 -17.91
CA GLY A 255 16.96 -24.47 -16.56
C GLY A 255 16.83 -25.99 -16.45
N THR A 256 15.78 -26.57 -17.06
CA THR A 256 15.61 -28.02 -17.14
C THR A 256 16.76 -28.67 -17.93
N THR A 257 17.11 -28.13 -19.10
CA THR A 257 18.22 -28.64 -19.92
C THR A 257 19.55 -28.55 -19.17
N TYR A 258 19.84 -27.44 -18.50
CA TYR A 258 21.07 -27.26 -17.72
C TYR A 258 21.23 -28.33 -16.63
N LEU A 259 20.18 -28.59 -15.85
CA LEU A 259 20.23 -29.58 -14.77
C LEU A 259 20.36 -31.02 -15.29
N TRP A 260 19.69 -31.36 -16.39
CA TRP A 260 19.88 -32.67 -17.04
C TRP A 260 21.30 -32.84 -17.60
N LEU A 261 21.89 -31.78 -18.16
CA LEU A 261 23.28 -31.79 -18.61
C LEU A 261 24.27 -31.89 -17.43
N ALA A 262 24.01 -31.20 -16.33
CA ALA A 262 24.82 -31.28 -15.12
C ALA A 262 24.82 -32.71 -14.55
N TRP A 263 23.63 -33.33 -14.42
CA TRP A 263 23.51 -34.73 -14.02
C TRP A 263 24.26 -35.68 -14.96
N TYR A 264 24.11 -35.52 -16.27
CA TYR A 264 24.78 -36.38 -17.26
C TYR A 264 26.30 -36.28 -17.18
N ARG A 265 26.85 -35.07 -17.01
CA ARG A 265 28.30 -34.85 -16.88
C ARG A 265 28.84 -35.50 -15.61
N GLU A 266 28.18 -35.26 -14.48
CA GLU A 266 28.59 -35.81 -13.19
C GLU A 266 28.58 -37.34 -13.21
N LYS A 267 27.51 -37.94 -13.74
CA LYS A 267 27.40 -39.40 -13.89
C LYS A 267 28.54 -39.97 -14.74
N LYS A 268 28.89 -39.31 -15.84
CA LYS A 268 30.00 -39.74 -16.72
C LYS A 268 31.37 -39.59 -16.06
N SER A 269 31.57 -38.60 -15.20
CA SER A 269 32.82 -38.45 -14.42
C SER A 269 32.99 -39.53 -13.35
N VAL A 270 31.89 -39.95 -12.71
CA VAL A 270 31.91 -41.12 -11.81
C VAL A 270 32.19 -42.41 -12.59
N GLU A 271 31.55 -42.61 -13.75
CA GLU A 271 31.79 -43.79 -14.61
C GLU A 271 33.24 -43.86 -15.13
N ARG A 272 33.90 -42.72 -15.34
CA ARG A 272 35.33 -42.65 -15.73
C ARG A 272 36.31 -42.75 -14.56
N GLY A 273 35.82 -42.85 -13.32
CA GLY A 273 36.66 -42.91 -12.12
C GLY A 273 37.37 -41.59 -11.79
N GLU A 274 36.93 -40.46 -12.36
CA GLU A 274 37.49 -39.12 -12.08
C GLU A 274 37.04 -38.59 -10.71
N VAL A 275 35.89 -39.07 -10.21
CA VAL A 275 35.25 -38.66 -8.96
C VAL A 275 34.74 -39.90 -8.22
N TYR A 276 35.03 -39.99 -6.91
CA TYR A 276 34.56 -41.10 -6.08
C TYR A 276 33.04 -41.03 -5.87
N PRO A 277 32.33 -42.17 -5.80
CA PRO A 277 30.87 -42.19 -5.64
C PRO A 277 30.38 -41.45 -4.38
N GLU A 278 31.13 -41.53 -3.28
CA GLU A 278 30.80 -40.89 -2.00
C GLU A 278 30.86 -39.34 -2.05
N ASP A 279 31.71 -38.77 -2.91
CA ASP A 279 31.86 -37.32 -3.09
C ASP A 279 31.04 -36.78 -4.27
N SER A 280 30.39 -37.66 -5.03
CA SER A 280 29.69 -37.30 -6.26
C SER A 280 28.31 -36.67 -6.00
N SER A 281 27.98 -35.62 -6.74
CA SER A 281 26.67 -34.94 -6.61
C SER A 281 25.59 -35.51 -7.55
N VAL A 282 25.72 -36.78 -7.96
CA VAL A 282 24.83 -37.40 -8.96
C VAL A 282 23.38 -37.49 -8.47
N GLU A 283 23.15 -38.00 -7.26
CA GLU A 283 21.81 -38.13 -6.65
C GLU A 283 21.09 -36.79 -6.50
N PRO A 284 21.69 -35.72 -5.91
CA PRO A 284 21.01 -34.45 -5.78
C PRO A 284 20.72 -33.80 -7.14
N TYR A 285 21.64 -33.85 -8.11
CA TYR A 285 21.37 -33.32 -9.46
C TYR A 285 20.21 -34.05 -10.16
N PHE A 286 20.09 -35.36 -9.96
CA PHE A 286 18.95 -36.13 -10.49
C PHE A 286 17.62 -35.67 -9.89
N ILE A 287 17.58 -35.54 -8.55
CA ILE A 287 16.38 -35.08 -7.83
C ILE A 287 16.00 -33.66 -8.29
N TYR A 288 16.96 -32.75 -8.39
CA TYR A 288 16.71 -31.37 -8.86
C TYR A 288 16.23 -31.34 -10.31
N ALA A 289 16.80 -32.17 -11.20
CA ALA A 289 16.38 -32.24 -12.60
C ALA A 289 14.92 -32.73 -12.74
N ILE A 290 14.50 -33.73 -11.97
CA ILE A 290 13.11 -34.21 -11.96
C ILE A 290 12.17 -33.13 -11.46
N ILE A 291 12.46 -32.53 -10.30
CA ILE A 291 11.63 -31.47 -9.71
C ILE A 291 11.47 -30.31 -10.69
N MET A 292 12.57 -29.85 -11.30
CA MET A 292 12.53 -28.76 -12.27
C MET A 292 11.81 -29.13 -13.57
N SER A 293 11.86 -30.38 -14.01
CA SER A 293 11.09 -30.85 -15.17
C SER A 293 9.59 -30.80 -14.89
N VAL A 294 9.14 -31.24 -13.71
CA VAL A 294 7.73 -31.17 -13.29
C VAL A 294 7.26 -29.72 -13.20
N ILE A 295 8.05 -28.84 -12.56
CA ILE A 295 7.74 -27.40 -12.48
C ILE A 295 7.65 -26.79 -13.87
N SER A 296 8.60 -27.10 -14.77
CA SER A 296 8.63 -26.60 -16.14
C SER A 296 7.37 -27.00 -16.93
N VAL A 297 6.95 -28.27 -16.84
CA VAL A 297 5.69 -28.74 -17.46
C VAL A 297 4.48 -28.00 -16.90
N ILE A 298 4.38 -27.85 -15.58
CA ILE A 298 3.27 -27.12 -14.95
C ILE A 298 3.24 -25.67 -15.43
N VAL A 299 4.38 -24.96 -15.43
CA VAL A 299 4.46 -23.56 -15.87
C VAL A 299 4.09 -23.43 -17.34
N LEU A 300 4.57 -24.31 -18.21
CA LEU A 300 4.22 -24.30 -19.64
C LEU A 300 2.73 -24.56 -19.85
N LEU A 301 2.14 -25.52 -19.14
CA LEU A 301 0.69 -25.79 -19.20
C LEU A 301 -0.12 -24.56 -18.75
N VAL A 302 0.28 -23.91 -17.66
CA VAL A 302 -0.35 -22.67 -17.18
C VAL A 302 -0.26 -21.57 -18.23
N ILE A 303 0.91 -21.35 -18.84
CA ILE A 303 1.09 -20.36 -19.92
C ILE A 303 0.18 -20.66 -21.11
N LEU A 304 0.07 -21.92 -21.53
CA LEU A 304 -0.78 -22.34 -22.63
C LEU A 304 -2.27 -22.09 -22.33
N VAL A 305 -2.74 -22.44 -21.13
CA VAL A 305 -4.12 -22.20 -20.68
C VAL A 305 -4.42 -20.70 -20.58
N MET A 306 -3.44 -19.91 -20.12
CA MET A 306 -3.60 -18.47 -19.92
C MET A 306 -3.46 -17.65 -21.20
N ARG A 307 -3.03 -18.22 -22.34
CA ARG A 307 -2.82 -17.51 -23.61
C ARG A 307 -4.01 -16.64 -24.01
N LYS A 308 -5.24 -17.16 -23.92
CA LYS A 308 -6.47 -16.40 -24.24
C LYS A 308 -6.74 -15.28 -23.23
N ARG A 309 -6.32 -15.44 -21.97
CA ARG A 309 -6.51 -14.39 -20.93
C ARG A 309 -5.54 -13.24 -21.10
N ILE A 310 -4.33 -13.52 -21.59
CA ILE A 310 -3.29 -12.50 -21.82
C ILE A 310 -3.73 -11.47 -22.86
N GLU A 311 -4.49 -11.89 -23.88
CA GLU A 311 -5.09 -10.97 -24.86
C GLU A 311 -6.01 -9.94 -24.20
N LEU A 312 -6.88 -10.38 -23.30
CA LEU A 312 -7.74 -9.49 -22.53
C LEU A 312 -6.92 -8.55 -21.64
N VAL A 313 -5.87 -9.04 -20.95
CA VAL A 313 -4.98 -8.20 -20.14
C VAL A 313 -4.36 -7.10 -21.01
N MET A 314 -3.84 -7.44 -22.19
CA MET A 314 -3.28 -6.45 -23.11
C MET A 314 -4.30 -5.37 -23.51
N GLN A 315 -5.56 -5.76 -23.76
CA GLN A 315 -6.63 -4.81 -24.08
C GLN A 315 -6.97 -3.93 -22.87
N LEU A 316 -7.06 -4.49 -21.66
CA LEU A 316 -7.32 -3.73 -20.43
C LEU A 316 -6.24 -2.68 -20.17
N PHE A 317 -4.96 -3.03 -20.32
CA PHE A 317 -3.86 -2.07 -20.20
C PHE A 317 -3.93 -0.97 -21.27
N ARG A 318 -4.27 -1.33 -22.52
CA ARG A 318 -4.43 -0.34 -23.59
C ARG A 318 -5.58 0.64 -23.30
N GLU A 319 -6.70 0.15 -22.79
CA GLU A 319 -7.82 1.01 -22.36
C GLU A 319 -7.48 1.85 -21.14
N ALA A 320 -6.77 1.30 -20.15
CA ALA A 320 -6.27 2.06 -19.00
C ALA A 320 -5.39 3.23 -19.47
N GLY A 321 -4.48 3.00 -20.42
CA GLY A 321 -3.67 4.06 -21.03
C GLY A 321 -4.50 5.15 -21.74
N LYS A 322 -5.61 4.78 -22.41
CA LYS A 322 -6.54 5.75 -23.01
C LYS A 322 -7.30 6.54 -21.96
N ALA A 323 -7.70 5.92 -20.86
CA ALA A 323 -8.36 6.58 -19.75
C ALA A 323 -7.43 7.61 -19.08
N VAL A 324 -6.18 7.24 -18.78
CA VAL A 324 -5.15 8.15 -18.24
C VAL A 324 -4.89 9.32 -19.20
N TYR A 325 -4.76 9.05 -20.50
CA TYR A 325 -4.56 10.10 -21.51
C TYR A 325 -5.75 11.07 -21.61
N SER A 326 -6.98 10.56 -21.48
CA SER A 326 -8.19 11.38 -21.51
C SER A 326 -8.39 12.18 -20.22
N MET A 327 -7.81 11.73 -19.11
CA MET A 327 -7.99 12.28 -17.77
C MET A 327 -6.64 12.42 -17.05
N PRO A 328 -5.74 13.31 -17.52
CA PRO A 328 -4.39 13.45 -16.95
C PRO A 328 -4.40 13.84 -15.47
N ALA A 329 -5.51 14.42 -14.98
CA ALA A 329 -5.73 14.73 -13.58
C ALA A 329 -5.56 13.51 -12.64
N LEU A 330 -5.77 12.28 -13.14
CA LEU A 330 -5.54 11.04 -12.38
C LEU A 330 -4.09 10.88 -11.91
N LEU A 331 -3.12 11.46 -12.64
CA LEU A 331 -1.70 11.39 -12.29
C LEU A 331 -1.33 12.27 -11.10
N PHE A 332 -2.15 13.26 -10.74
CA PHE A 332 -1.93 14.09 -9.55
C PHE A 332 -2.52 13.47 -8.27
N GLN A 333 -3.44 12.52 -8.40
CA GLN A 333 -4.06 11.82 -7.27
C GLN A 333 -3.05 11.19 -6.29
N PRO A 334 -2.02 10.42 -6.72
CA PRO A 334 -1.08 9.80 -5.79
C PRO A 334 -0.27 10.87 -5.04
N ILE A 335 0.13 11.95 -5.70
CA ILE A 335 0.91 13.02 -5.06
C ILE A 335 0.13 13.57 -3.86
N TYR A 336 -1.14 13.92 -4.06
CA TYR A 336 -2.00 14.41 -2.99
C TYR A 336 -2.15 13.39 -1.85
N THR A 337 -2.48 12.13 -2.17
CA THR A 337 -2.68 11.08 -1.16
C THR A 337 -1.42 10.81 -0.33
N TYR A 338 -0.26 10.70 -0.98
CA TYR A 338 1.00 10.41 -0.29
C TYR A 338 1.52 11.62 0.50
N LEU A 339 1.22 12.86 0.08
CA LEU A 339 1.47 14.05 0.91
C LEU A 339 0.61 14.01 2.19
N LEU A 340 -0.66 13.65 2.09
CA LEU A 340 -1.53 13.47 3.27
C LEU A 340 -1.00 12.36 4.20
N ILE A 341 -0.62 11.21 3.66
CA ILE A 341 -0.02 10.12 4.43
C ILE A 341 1.28 10.60 5.10
N GLY A 342 2.16 11.29 4.38
CA GLY A 342 3.41 11.85 4.91
C GLY A 342 3.17 12.83 6.06
N SER A 343 2.22 13.75 5.92
CA SER A 343 1.82 14.66 6.99
C SER A 343 1.28 13.91 8.22
N THR A 344 0.53 12.83 8.00
CA THR A 344 -0.02 11.96 9.06
C THR A 344 1.09 11.19 9.77
N VAL A 345 2.12 10.72 9.06
CA VAL A 345 3.30 10.08 9.64
C VAL A 345 4.04 11.07 10.55
N ILE A 346 4.27 12.31 10.10
CA ILE A 346 4.92 13.35 10.91
C ILE A 346 4.10 13.62 12.18
N ALA A 347 2.79 13.83 12.04
CA ALA A 347 1.90 14.05 13.17
C ALA A 347 1.88 12.85 14.14
N TRP A 348 1.89 11.62 13.62
CA TRP A 348 1.95 10.40 14.42
C TRP A 348 3.28 10.27 15.18
N VAL A 349 4.43 10.53 14.54
CA VAL A 349 5.75 10.53 15.19
C VAL A 349 5.77 11.57 16.32
N TYR A 350 5.27 12.78 16.05
CA TYR A 350 5.18 13.84 17.05
C TYR A 350 4.33 13.42 18.26
N CYS A 351 3.14 12.85 18.02
CA CYS A 351 2.29 12.34 19.10
C CYS A 351 2.95 11.18 19.85
N MET A 352 3.65 10.29 19.16
CA MET A 352 4.41 9.19 19.79
C MET A 352 5.53 9.71 20.67
N LEU A 353 6.26 10.76 20.28
CA LEU A 353 7.29 11.39 21.12
C LEU A 353 6.69 11.95 22.41
N TRP A 354 5.54 12.63 22.32
CA TRP A 354 4.80 13.09 23.50
C TRP A 354 4.37 11.93 24.41
N ILE A 355 3.72 10.91 23.86
CA ILE A 355 3.22 9.75 24.61
C ILE A 355 4.38 8.98 25.27
N GLU A 356 5.50 8.81 24.56
CA GLU A 356 6.68 8.11 25.10
C GLU A 356 7.38 8.93 26.19
N SER A 357 7.31 10.26 26.13
CA SER A 357 7.85 11.13 27.18
C SER A 357 7.00 11.19 28.46
N ALA A 358 5.71 10.90 28.35
CA ALA A 358 4.76 11.01 29.46
C ALA A 358 4.87 9.86 30.46
N GLY A 359 4.69 10.18 31.75
CA GLY A 359 4.64 9.18 32.81
C GLY A 359 4.56 9.79 34.21
N ASP A 360 4.08 9.00 35.15
CA ASP A 360 4.01 9.35 36.56
C ASP A 360 5.35 9.13 37.25
N ILE A 361 5.69 10.06 38.14
CA ILE A 361 6.98 10.10 38.83
C ILE A 361 6.98 9.08 39.96
N TYR A 362 7.98 8.21 40.00
CA TYR A 362 8.20 7.30 41.12
C TYR A 362 9.70 7.15 41.41
N LEU A 363 10.02 6.82 42.65
CA LEU A 363 11.39 6.53 43.07
C LEU A 363 11.67 5.03 42.96
N ASN A 364 12.79 4.71 42.33
CA ASN A 364 13.33 3.35 42.34
C ASN A 364 14.02 3.05 43.67
N ARG A 365 14.38 1.78 43.95
CA ARG A 365 15.10 1.34 45.15
C ARG A 365 16.44 2.07 45.37
N LYS A 366 17.04 2.62 44.31
CA LYS A 366 18.27 3.42 44.35
C LYS A 366 18.01 4.93 44.56
N ASN A 367 16.79 5.34 44.94
CA ASN A 367 16.37 6.76 45.05
C ASN A 367 16.54 7.57 43.75
N HIS A 368 16.44 6.92 42.59
CA HIS A 368 16.40 7.60 41.30
C HIS A 368 14.96 7.84 40.88
N ILE A 369 14.69 9.02 40.31
CA ILE A 369 13.40 9.36 39.73
C ILE A 369 13.27 8.64 38.38
N HIS A 370 12.18 7.90 38.24
CA HIS A 370 11.78 7.25 36.99
C HIS A 370 10.33 7.62 36.67
N PHE A 371 9.98 7.52 35.39
CA PHE A 371 8.65 7.79 34.89
C PHE A 371 7.98 6.47 34.50
N LYS A 372 6.91 6.10 35.21
CA LYS A 372 6.12 4.90 34.91
C LYS A 372 4.90 5.31 34.09
N LYS A 373 4.61 4.57 33.03
CA LYS A 373 3.37 4.76 32.27
C LYS A 373 2.22 4.09 33.03
N ASP A 374 1.15 4.85 33.26
CA ASP A 374 -0.13 4.34 33.76
C ASP A 374 -0.87 3.57 32.66
N ALA A 375 -1.95 2.88 33.03
CA ALA A 375 -2.77 2.12 32.08
C ALA A 375 -3.36 3.03 30.99
N LEU A 376 -3.67 4.28 31.33
CA LEU A 376 -4.22 5.27 30.40
C LEU A 376 -3.20 5.67 29.32
N LEU A 377 -1.93 5.91 29.67
CA LEU A 377 -0.88 6.21 28.70
C LEU A 377 -0.59 5.01 27.79
N ILE A 378 -0.62 3.79 28.33
CA ILE A 378 -0.47 2.56 27.53
C ILE A 378 -1.64 2.42 26.54
N ALA A 379 -2.88 2.64 26.98
CA ALA A 379 -4.05 2.63 26.11
C ALA A 379 -3.97 3.73 25.04
N THR A 380 -3.54 4.94 25.41
CA THR A 380 -3.36 6.07 24.50
C THR A 380 -2.36 5.76 23.39
N ARG A 381 -1.26 5.05 23.71
CA ARG A 381 -0.26 4.61 22.72
C ARG A 381 -0.87 3.68 21.67
N TRP A 382 -1.64 2.68 22.10
CA TRP A 382 -2.31 1.75 21.18
C TRP A 382 -3.41 2.44 20.37
N TYR A 383 -4.16 3.34 20.99
CA TYR A 383 -5.16 4.15 20.32
C TYR A 383 -4.56 5.06 19.23
N ASN A 384 -3.43 5.73 19.51
CA ASN A 384 -2.71 6.54 18.53
C ASN A 384 -2.22 5.71 17.33
N LEU A 385 -1.71 4.50 17.57
CA LEU A 385 -1.31 3.57 16.51
C LEU A 385 -2.50 3.08 15.68
N PHE A 386 -3.63 2.79 16.33
CA PHE A 386 -4.86 2.40 15.65
C PHE A 386 -5.37 3.52 14.73
N LEU A 387 -5.45 4.76 15.22
CA LEU A 387 -5.84 5.92 14.41
C LEU A 387 -4.93 6.14 13.21
N PHE A 388 -3.62 5.95 13.37
CA PHE A 388 -2.67 6.02 12.26
C PHE A 388 -2.99 5.01 11.16
N PHE A 389 -3.24 3.73 11.52
CA PHE A 389 -3.59 2.72 10.52
C PHE A 389 -4.91 3.02 9.82
N VAL A 390 -5.94 3.44 10.56
CA VAL A 390 -7.24 3.80 9.98
C VAL A 390 -7.10 5.02 9.05
N ALA A 391 -6.33 6.03 9.45
CA ALA A 391 -6.11 7.24 8.63
C ALA A 391 -5.41 6.90 7.31
N CYS A 392 -4.35 6.09 7.33
CA CYS A 392 -3.66 5.66 6.11
C CYS A 392 -4.60 4.90 5.16
N GLU A 393 -5.39 3.95 5.68
CA GLU A 393 -6.36 3.21 4.86
C GLU A 393 -7.50 4.09 4.36
N PHE A 394 -7.89 5.11 5.12
CA PHE A 394 -8.89 6.08 4.71
C PHE A 394 -8.41 6.94 3.54
N TYR A 395 -7.17 7.42 3.52
CA TYR A 395 -6.63 8.17 2.37
C TYR A 395 -6.50 7.31 1.13
N LEU A 396 -6.02 6.07 1.28
CA LEU A 396 -5.93 5.12 0.18
C LEU A 396 -7.33 4.75 -0.34
N GLY A 397 -8.31 4.56 0.54
CA GLY A 397 -9.70 4.30 0.16
C GLY A 397 -10.36 5.50 -0.55
N CYS A 398 -10.10 6.73 -0.09
CA CYS A 398 -10.56 7.94 -0.77
C CYS A 398 -9.98 8.02 -2.19
N GLN A 399 -8.69 7.71 -2.34
CA GLN A 399 -8.03 7.63 -3.64
C GLN A 399 -8.69 6.58 -4.54
N HIS A 400 -8.90 5.36 -4.05
CA HIS A 400 -9.55 4.31 -4.82
C HIS A 400 -10.96 4.73 -5.28
N MET A 401 -11.77 5.30 -4.38
CA MET A 401 -13.11 5.78 -4.72
C MET A 401 -13.09 6.86 -5.81
N VAL A 402 -12.22 7.88 -5.69
CA VAL A 402 -12.14 8.97 -6.68
C VAL A 402 -11.70 8.46 -8.06
N VAL A 403 -10.68 7.59 -8.09
CA VAL A 403 -10.21 6.96 -9.33
C VAL A 403 -11.32 6.11 -9.94
N ALA A 404 -12.00 5.28 -9.13
CA ALA A 404 -13.08 4.43 -9.59
C ALA A 404 -14.24 5.26 -10.19
N CYS A 405 -14.69 6.33 -9.52
CA CYS A 405 -15.73 7.22 -10.03
C CYS A 405 -15.33 7.86 -11.37
N ALA A 406 -14.10 8.37 -11.48
CA ALA A 406 -13.63 9.00 -12.70
C ALA A 406 -13.54 8.00 -13.87
N VAL A 407 -13.01 6.80 -13.61
CA VAL A 407 -12.82 5.75 -14.62
C VAL A 407 -14.15 5.12 -15.03
N ALA A 408 -15.04 4.82 -14.09
CA ALA A 408 -16.38 4.30 -14.39
C ALA A 408 -17.18 5.31 -15.24
N ARG A 409 -17.15 6.60 -14.87
CA ARG A 409 -17.79 7.66 -15.66
C ARG A 409 -17.17 7.77 -17.05
N TRP A 410 -15.85 7.72 -17.15
CA TRP A 410 -15.18 7.70 -18.44
C TRP A 410 -15.60 6.48 -19.26
N PHE A 411 -15.64 5.27 -18.67
CA PHE A 411 -15.97 4.03 -19.36
C PHE A 411 -17.38 4.07 -19.97
N PHE A 412 -18.40 4.38 -19.16
CA PHE A 412 -19.82 4.40 -19.57
C PHE A 412 -20.26 5.67 -20.32
N THR A 413 -19.37 6.64 -20.52
CA THR A 413 -19.66 7.79 -21.40
C THR A 413 -19.29 7.47 -22.85
N ARG A 414 -20.24 7.52 -23.79
CA ARG A 414 -19.94 7.26 -25.21
C ARG A 414 -19.08 8.35 -25.84
N ASP A 415 -19.50 9.60 -25.73
CA ASP A 415 -18.77 10.76 -26.26
C ASP A 415 -17.81 11.33 -25.20
N LYS A 416 -16.54 10.92 -25.29
CA LYS A 416 -15.50 11.34 -24.33
C LYS A 416 -15.24 12.86 -24.35
N ARG A 417 -15.63 13.60 -25.40
CA ARG A 417 -15.44 15.07 -25.49
C ARG A 417 -16.32 15.83 -24.50
N ARG A 418 -17.45 15.24 -24.10
CA ARG A 418 -18.39 15.84 -23.13
C ARG A 418 -17.98 15.62 -21.67
N LEU A 419 -16.87 14.92 -21.42
CA LEU A 419 -16.43 14.56 -20.09
C LEU A 419 -15.77 15.75 -19.38
N SER A 420 -16.56 16.61 -18.75
CA SER A 420 -16.05 17.77 -18.00
C SER A 420 -15.51 17.34 -16.61
N LEU A 421 -14.20 17.50 -16.37
CA LEU A 421 -13.53 17.35 -15.06
C LEU A 421 -13.97 16.12 -14.24
N PRO A 422 -13.84 14.89 -14.77
CA PRO A 422 -14.33 13.66 -14.13
C PRO A 422 -13.70 13.39 -12.76
N VAL A 423 -12.41 13.71 -12.58
CA VAL A 423 -11.70 13.54 -11.30
C VAL A 423 -12.23 14.49 -10.23
N ALA A 424 -12.44 15.77 -10.58
CA ALA A 424 -12.98 16.76 -9.65
C ALA A 424 -14.43 16.43 -9.25
N LYS A 425 -15.26 15.99 -10.21
CA LYS A 425 -16.61 15.49 -9.93
C LYS A 425 -16.57 14.25 -9.03
N GLY A 426 -15.66 13.31 -9.28
CA GLY A 426 -15.42 12.14 -8.42
C GLY A 426 -15.08 12.54 -6.98
N PHE A 427 -14.26 13.58 -6.80
CA PHE A 427 -13.97 14.14 -5.48
C PHE A 427 -15.21 14.76 -4.80
N GLY A 428 -16.04 15.46 -5.57
CA GLY A 428 -17.33 15.96 -5.10
C GLY A 428 -18.28 14.86 -4.64
N TYR A 429 -18.39 13.76 -5.40
CA TYR A 429 -19.17 12.59 -5.03
C TYR A 429 -18.63 11.88 -3.78
N LEU A 430 -17.30 11.76 -3.66
CA LEU A 430 -16.67 11.22 -2.46
C LEU A 430 -17.09 12.01 -1.21
N ILE A 431 -16.90 13.33 -1.22
CA ILE A 431 -17.19 14.19 -0.07
C ILE A 431 -18.69 14.19 0.27
N ARG A 432 -19.54 14.20 -0.76
CA ARG A 432 -20.98 14.38 -0.55
C ARG A 432 -21.72 13.08 -0.21
N TYR A 433 -21.29 11.93 -0.73
CA TYR A 433 -22.08 10.69 -0.68
C TYR A 433 -21.33 9.45 -0.20
N HIS A 434 -19.99 9.36 -0.37
CA HIS A 434 -19.28 8.07 -0.19
C HIS A 434 -18.21 8.07 0.90
N LEU A 435 -18.03 9.20 1.60
CA LEU A 435 -17.05 9.32 2.69
C LEU A 435 -17.31 8.27 3.78
N GLY A 436 -18.58 7.99 4.08
CA GLY A 436 -18.97 6.98 5.06
C GLY A 436 -18.61 5.54 4.66
N THR A 437 -18.87 5.18 3.40
CA THR A 437 -18.48 3.88 2.83
C THR A 437 -16.97 3.66 2.95
N VAL A 438 -16.18 4.68 2.61
CA VAL A 438 -14.71 4.62 2.69
C VAL A 438 -14.23 4.54 4.14
N ALA A 439 -14.83 5.32 5.05
CA ALA A 439 -14.50 5.28 6.47
C ALA A 439 -14.77 3.90 7.09
N PHE A 440 -15.88 3.25 6.71
CA PHE A 440 -16.22 1.91 7.18
C PHE A 440 -15.21 0.86 6.70
N GLY A 441 -14.83 0.87 5.42
CA GLY A 441 -13.80 -0.03 4.89
C GLY A 441 -12.44 0.18 5.55
N ALA A 442 -12.03 1.44 5.74
CA ALA A 442 -10.79 1.78 6.44
C ALA A 442 -10.78 1.33 7.91
N LEU A 443 -11.92 1.43 8.59
CA LEU A 443 -12.07 0.98 9.98
C LEU A 443 -11.89 -0.54 10.11
N ILE A 444 -12.51 -1.32 9.23
CA ILE A 444 -12.40 -2.79 9.24
C ILE A 444 -10.93 -3.21 9.07
N ILE A 445 -10.24 -2.65 8.07
CA ILE A 445 -8.81 -2.97 7.83
C ILE A 445 -7.95 -2.50 9.01
N GLY A 446 -8.23 -1.33 9.57
CA GLY A 446 -7.53 -0.80 10.74
C GLY A 446 -7.66 -1.68 11.98
N ILE A 447 -8.83 -2.28 12.23
CA ILE A 447 -9.06 -3.22 13.34
C ILE A 447 -8.19 -4.47 13.19
N VAL A 448 -8.15 -5.06 12.00
CA VAL A 448 -7.31 -6.25 11.74
C VAL A 448 -5.83 -5.92 11.90
N ARG A 449 -5.41 -4.75 11.42
CA ARG A 449 -4.03 -4.28 11.57
C ARG A 449 -3.59 -4.08 13.01
N ILE A 450 -4.45 -3.49 13.86
CA ILE A 450 -4.10 -3.31 15.27
C ILE A 450 -4.03 -4.65 16.00
N ILE A 451 -4.93 -5.60 15.71
CA ILE A 451 -4.87 -6.96 16.27
C ILE A 451 -3.55 -7.64 15.88
N ARG A 452 -3.16 -7.54 14.60
CA ARG A 452 -1.88 -8.07 14.12
C ARG A 452 -0.69 -7.41 14.83
N ALA A 453 -0.71 -6.09 15.00
CA ALA A 453 0.33 -5.36 15.73
C ALA A 453 0.42 -5.79 17.21
N MET A 454 -0.72 -6.03 17.87
CA MET A 454 -0.78 -6.53 19.24
C MET A 454 -0.18 -7.93 19.38
N ILE A 455 -0.53 -8.86 18.47
CA ILE A 455 0.05 -10.21 18.49
C ILE A 455 1.56 -10.16 18.23
N ALA A 456 2.04 -9.31 17.31
CA ALA A 456 3.47 -9.13 17.06
C ALA A 456 4.20 -8.57 18.31
N PHE A 457 3.56 -7.66 19.05
CA PHE A 457 4.08 -7.18 20.33
C PHE A 457 4.14 -8.29 21.39
N VAL A 458 3.09 -9.10 21.50
CA VAL A 458 3.04 -10.26 22.42
C VAL A 458 4.11 -11.28 22.06
N GLN A 459 4.30 -11.59 20.78
CA GLN A 459 5.40 -12.45 20.31
C GLN A 459 6.76 -11.92 20.76
N LYS A 460 7.00 -10.61 20.64
CA LYS A 460 8.25 -9.99 21.07
C LYS A 460 8.46 -10.11 22.58
N TYR A 461 7.40 -9.97 23.38
CA TYR A 461 7.48 -10.11 24.83
C TYR A 461 7.70 -11.56 25.28
N LEU A 462 7.00 -12.51 24.63
CA LEU A 462 7.07 -13.94 24.94
C LEU A 462 8.33 -14.62 24.41
N LYS A 463 9.15 -13.97 23.57
CA LYS A 463 10.48 -14.49 23.21
C LYS A 463 11.38 -14.78 24.42
N ARG A 464 11.08 -14.17 25.58
CA ARG A 464 11.80 -14.41 26.85
C ARG A 464 11.45 -15.77 27.49
N TYR A 465 10.29 -16.32 27.18
CA TYR A 465 9.81 -17.60 27.73
C TYR A 465 9.90 -18.63 26.60
N ASP A 466 10.89 -19.52 26.67
CA ASP A 466 11.27 -20.41 25.55
C ASP A 466 10.30 -21.59 25.36
N ASN A 467 9.07 -21.29 24.90
CA ASN A 467 8.04 -22.29 24.64
C ASN A 467 7.75 -22.42 23.14
N SER A 468 8.21 -23.51 22.52
CA SER A 468 8.07 -23.79 21.08
C SER A 468 6.61 -23.85 20.62
N CYS A 469 5.69 -24.40 21.43
CA CYS A 469 4.27 -24.47 21.13
C CYS A 469 3.62 -23.07 20.99
N VAL A 470 3.89 -22.17 21.95
CA VAL A 470 3.36 -20.80 21.94
C VAL A 470 3.92 -20.01 20.74
N LYS A 471 5.21 -20.20 20.41
CA LYS A 471 5.82 -19.61 19.21
C LYS A 471 5.10 -20.08 17.93
N GLY A 472 4.80 -21.37 17.81
CA GLY A 472 4.07 -21.96 16.69
C GLY A 472 2.66 -21.38 16.52
N ILE A 473 1.87 -21.34 17.61
CA ILE A 473 0.50 -20.80 17.60
C ILE A 473 0.50 -19.33 17.17
N LEU A 474 1.36 -18.50 17.76
CA LEU A 474 1.40 -17.08 17.42
C LEU A 474 1.84 -16.85 15.97
N TRP A 475 2.77 -17.66 15.45
CA TRP A 475 3.19 -17.59 14.06
C TRP A 475 2.05 -17.96 13.09
N CYS A 476 1.29 -19.00 13.41
CA CYS A 476 0.09 -19.39 12.67
C CYS A 476 -0.97 -18.26 12.69
N CYS A 477 -1.29 -17.69 13.86
CA CYS A 477 -2.23 -16.57 13.97
C CYS A 477 -1.79 -15.33 13.17
N GLN A 478 -0.49 -15.00 13.17
CA GLN A 478 0.06 -13.91 12.35
C GLN A 478 -0.16 -14.18 10.86
N CYS A 479 0.11 -15.40 10.39
CA CYS A 479 -0.12 -15.80 9.01
C CYS A 479 -1.60 -15.67 8.62
N CYS A 480 -2.51 -16.23 9.43
CA CYS A 480 -3.96 -16.16 9.17
C CYS A 480 -4.47 -14.72 9.11
N LEU A 481 -4.03 -13.86 10.04
CA LEU A 481 -4.42 -12.44 10.04
C LEU A 481 -3.81 -11.65 8.90
N TRP A 482 -2.59 -11.99 8.47
CA TRP A 482 -2.01 -11.42 7.26
C TRP A 482 -2.84 -11.77 6.03
N CYS A 483 -3.19 -13.05 5.86
CA CYS A 483 -4.06 -13.50 4.76
C CYS A 483 -5.42 -12.80 4.82
N PHE A 484 -6.02 -12.70 6.00
CA PHE A 484 -7.29 -12.00 6.19
C PHE A 484 -7.19 -10.51 5.85
N GLU A 485 -6.13 -9.82 6.25
CA GLU A 485 -5.88 -8.43 5.84
C GLU A 485 -5.78 -8.29 4.31
N CYS A 486 -5.07 -9.21 3.64
CA CYS A 486 -4.97 -9.21 2.18
C CYS A 486 -6.33 -9.36 1.50
N VAL A 487 -7.14 -10.31 1.96
CA VAL A 487 -8.51 -10.53 1.45
C VAL A 487 -9.38 -9.30 1.69
N LEU A 488 -9.30 -8.68 2.88
CA LEU A 488 -10.08 -7.49 3.19
C LEU A 488 -9.69 -6.30 2.32
N LYS A 489 -8.40 -6.09 2.04
CA LYS A 489 -7.94 -5.03 1.12
C LYS A 489 -8.48 -5.26 -0.30
N PHE A 490 -8.36 -6.50 -0.78
CA PHE A 490 -8.89 -6.88 -2.08
C PHE A 490 -10.41 -6.65 -2.17
N LEU A 491 -11.16 -7.13 -1.19
CA LEU A 491 -12.61 -6.94 -1.13
C LEU A 491 -12.98 -5.46 -1.05
N SER A 492 -12.29 -4.68 -0.21
CA SER A 492 -12.57 -3.24 -0.05
C SER A 492 -12.33 -2.46 -1.33
N ARG A 493 -11.23 -2.75 -2.03
CA ARG A 493 -10.91 -2.12 -3.32
C ARG A 493 -12.00 -2.38 -4.36
N ASN A 494 -12.40 -3.64 -4.52
CA ASN A 494 -13.46 -4.01 -5.46
C ASN A 494 -14.84 -3.46 -5.02
N ALA A 495 -15.13 -3.42 -3.72
CA ALA A 495 -16.35 -2.81 -3.19
C ALA A 495 -16.43 -1.30 -3.48
N TYR A 496 -15.30 -0.58 -3.44
CA TYR A 496 -15.26 0.83 -3.82
C TYR A 496 -15.55 1.04 -5.31
N ILE A 497 -15.10 0.12 -6.18
CA ILE A 497 -15.40 0.15 -7.62
C ILE A 497 -16.90 -0.04 -7.85
N GLU A 498 -17.50 -1.08 -7.27
CA GLU A 498 -18.94 -1.32 -7.36
C GLU A 498 -19.78 -0.17 -6.77
N THR A 499 -19.32 0.42 -5.68
CA THR A 499 -19.94 1.62 -5.11
C THR A 499 -19.89 2.78 -6.09
N ALA A 500 -18.77 2.96 -6.80
CA ALA A 500 -18.63 4.03 -7.78
C ALA A 500 -19.53 3.85 -9.02
N ILE A 501 -19.85 2.59 -9.37
CA ILE A 501 -20.77 2.28 -10.48
C ILE A 501 -22.22 2.46 -10.05
N TYR A 502 -22.63 1.87 -8.91
CA TYR A 502 -24.05 1.75 -8.53
C TYR A 502 -24.51 2.66 -7.38
N GLY A 503 -23.61 3.38 -6.71
CA GLY A 503 -23.94 4.19 -5.54
C GLY A 503 -24.28 3.39 -4.28
N CYS A 504 -23.96 2.09 -4.25
CA CYS A 504 -24.32 1.18 -3.17
C CYS A 504 -23.52 1.39 -1.86
N ASN A 505 -24.05 0.88 -0.74
CA ASN A 505 -23.29 0.81 0.51
C ASN A 505 -22.16 -0.24 0.44
N PHE A 506 -21.19 -0.17 1.37
CA PHE A 506 -19.98 -1.01 1.36
C PHE A 506 -20.28 -2.52 1.31
N CYS A 507 -21.19 -3.02 2.15
CA CYS A 507 -21.46 -4.45 2.26
C CYS A 507 -22.18 -4.99 1.02
N THR A 508 -23.18 -4.26 0.51
CA THR A 508 -23.89 -4.64 -0.72
C THR A 508 -22.94 -4.60 -1.92
N ALA A 509 -22.13 -3.55 -2.03
CA ALA A 509 -21.13 -3.41 -3.08
C ALA A 509 -20.08 -4.53 -3.02
N GLY A 510 -19.59 -4.87 -1.82
CA GLY A 510 -18.65 -5.98 -1.62
C GLY A 510 -19.22 -7.33 -2.03
N ARG A 511 -20.52 -7.58 -1.75
CA ARG A 511 -21.21 -8.79 -2.22
C ARG A 511 -21.31 -8.86 -3.74
N LYS A 512 -21.75 -7.76 -4.39
CA LYS A 512 -21.85 -7.69 -5.86
C LYS A 512 -20.48 -7.88 -6.52
N ALA A 513 -19.46 -7.17 -6.02
CA ALA A 513 -18.08 -7.33 -6.47
C ALA A 513 -17.60 -8.79 -6.36
N PHE A 514 -17.82 -9.41 -5.20
CA PHE A 514 -17.42 -10.81 -5.00
C PHE A 514 -18.15 -11.75 -5.95
N GLN A 515 -19.46 -11.55 -6.18
CA GLN A 515 -20.23 -12.35 -7.14
C GLN A 515 -19.70 -12.19 -8.58
N ALA A 516 -19.47 -10.96 -9.04
CA ALA A 516 -18.91 -10.69 -10.35
C ALA A 516 -17.54 -11.37 -10.56
N LEU A 517 -16.66 -11.28 -9.56
CA LEU A 517 -15.31 -11.87 -9.64
C LEU A 517 -15.30 -13.40 -9.46
N SER A 518 -16.14 -13.95 -8.59
CA SER A 518 -16.15 -15.39 -8.27
C SER A 518 -16.70 -16.25 -9.41
N SER A 519 -17.61 -15.70 -10.22
CA SER A 519 -18.20 -16.39 -11.38
C SER A 519 -17.16 -17.01 -12.33
N ASN A 520 -15.95 -16.42 -12.39
CA ASN A 520 -14.85 -16.88 -13.22
C ASN A 520 -13.49 -16.67 -12.52
N ILE A 521 -13.34 -17.22 -11.30
CA ILE A 521 -12.17 -16.97 -10.44
C ILE A 521 -10.80 -17.22 -11.11
N LEU A 522 -10.68 -18.29 -11.91
CA LEU A 522 -9.43 -18.62 -12.63
C LEU A 522 -9.06 -17.53 -13.66
N ARG A 523 -10.06 -16.95 -14.32
CA ARG A 523 -9.86 -15.85 -15.27
C ARG A 523 -9.40 -14.59 -14.54
N VAL A 524 -10.04 -14.26 -13.42
CA VAL A 524 -9.69 -13.08 -12.61
C VAL A 524 -8.28 -13.22 -12.04
N ALA A 525 -7.95 -14.37 -11.44
CA ALA A 525 -6.64 -14.63 -10.87
C ALA A 525 -5.53 -14.54 -11.92
N ALA A 526 -5.77 -15.06 -13.12
CA ALA A 526 -4.85 -14.97 -14.26
C ALA A 526 -4.61 -13.52 -14.73
N ILE A 527 -5.66 -12.71 -14.79
CA ILE A 527 -5.57 -11.29 -15.19
C ILE A 527 -4.78 -10.50 -14.15
N ASN A 528 -5.10 -10.70 -12.87
CA ASN A 528 -4.43 -10.00 -11.78
C ASN A 528 -2.95 -10.41 -11.70
N SER A 529 -2.61 -11.70 -11.82
CA SER A 529 -1.22 -12.15 -11.72
C SER A 529 -0.33 -11.66 -12.86
N VAL A 530 -0.81 -11.71 -14.12
CA VAL A 530 -0.06 -11.19 -15.28
C VAL A 530 0.06 -9.67 -15.21
N GLY A 531 -1.03 -8.99 -14.84
CA GLY A 531 -1.03 -7.54 -14.65
C GLY A 531 -0.03 -7.09 -13.59
N ASP A 532 -0.09 -7.69 -12.40
CA ASP A 532 0.82 -7.40 -11.29
C ASP A 532 2.28 -7.63 -11.67
N PHE A 533 2.56 -8.69 -12.44
CA PHE A 533 3.90 -8.96 -12.94
C PHE A 533 4.41 -7.86 -13.88
N VAL A 534 3.58 -7.42 -14.84
CA VAL A 534 3.95 -6.34 -15.77
C VAL A 534 4.19 -5.02 -15.02
N LEU A 535 3.33 -4.70 -14.05
CA LEU A 535 3.47 -3.52 -13.21
C LEU A 535 4.72 -3.60 -12.32
N PHE A 536 5.04 -4.80 -11.81
CA PHE A 536 6.29 -5.05 -11.07
C PHE A 536 7.53 -4.82 -11.95
N LEU A 537 7.54 -5.34 -13.18
CA LEU A 537 8.64 -5.13 -14.11
C LEU A 537 8.81 -3.64 -14.45
N GLY A 538 7.72 -2.88 -14.56
CA GLY A 538 7.76 -1.42 -14.69
C GLY A 538 8.44 -0.75 -13.49
N LYS A 539 8.19 -1.21 -12.25
CA LYS A 539 8.86 -0.71 -11.04
C LYS A 539 10.37 -0.95 -11.12
N ILE A 540 10.77 -2.16 -11.49
CA ILE A 540 12.19 -2.53 -11.64
C ILE A 540 12.87 -1.68 -12.71
N LEU A 541 12.24 -1.47 -13.87
CA LEU A 541 12.80 -0.65 -14.94
C LEU A 541 13.08 0.78 -14.48
N VAL A 542 12.13 1.42 -13.77
CA VAL A 542 12.31 2.78 -13.24
C VAL A 542 13.48 2.83 -12.24
N VAL A 543 13.58 1.86 -11.34
CA VAL A 543 14.67 1.79 -10.36
C VAL A 543 16.03 1.60 -11.05
N THR A 544 16.13 0.66 -11.99
CA THR A 544 17.37 0.39 -12.72
C THR A 544 17.84 1.60 -13.52
N LEU A 545 16.93 2.26 -14.26
CA LEU A 545 17.27 3.48 -15.01
C LEU A 545 17.70 4.63 -14.10
N THR A 546 17.09 4.76 -12.91
CA THR A 546 17.49 5.76 -11.92
C THR A 546 18.88 5.44 -11.34
N ILE A 547 19.16 4.17 -11.03
CA ILE A 547 20.49 3.74 -10.54
C ILE A 547 21.56 3.98 -11.61
N ILE A 548 21.29 3.64 -12.87
CA ILE A 548 22.22 3.91 -13.99
C ILE A 548 22.49 5.42 -14.11
N SER A 549 21.45 6.24 -14.02
CA SER A 549 21.58 7.71 -14.02
C SER A 549 22.40 8.20 -12.82
N GLY A 550 22.24 7.59 -11.64
CA GLY A 550 23.02 7.90 -10.43
C GLY A 550 24.49 7.51 -10.54
N ILE A 551 24.78 6.35 -11.12
CA ILE A 551 26.15 5.93 -11.44
C ILE A 551 26.81 6.93 -12.39
N TYR A 552 26.09 7.34 -13.45
CA TYR A 552 26.59 8.34 -14.39
C TYR A 552 26.87 9.70 -13.72
N LEU A 553 25.92 10.24 -12.96
CA LEU A 553 26.08 11.54 -12.30
C LEU A 553 27.17 11.54 -11.22
N MET A 554 27.31 10.46 -10.44
CA MET A 554 28.23 10.46 -9.29
C MET A 554 29.61 9.89 -9.60
N GLN A 555 29.69 8.82 -10.40
CA GLN A 555 30.97 8.15 -10.70
C GLN A 555 31.61 8.68 -11.99
N VAL A 556 30.83 8.92 -13.04
CA VAL A 556 31.37 9.34 -14.34
C VAL A 556 31.76 10.83 -14.34
N GLN A 557 31.01 11.68 -13.63
CA GLN A 557 31.36 13.10 -13.47
C GLN A 557 32.44 13.36 -12.39
N LYS A 558 33.06 12.31 -11.82
CA LYS A 558 34.16 12.36 -10.83
C LYS A 558 33.97 13.42 -9.73
N LYS A 559 32.88 13.32 -8.98
CA LYS A 559 32.63 14.26 -7.87
C LYS A 559 33.63 14.02 -6.74
N GLU A 560 34.50 15.00 -6.50
CA GLU A 560 35.51 14.94 -5.44
C GLU A 560 34.85 14.97 -4.06
N GLY A 561 35.38 14.18 -3.12
CA GLY A 561 34.94 14.16 -1.72
C GLY A 561 33.91 13.09 -1.34
N LEU A 562 33.51 12.19 -2.26
CA LEU A 562 32.71 11.01 -1.90
C LEU A 562 33.59 9.81 -1.54
N ASN A 563 33.40 9.27 -0.33
CA ASN A 563 34.07 8.05 0.13
C ASN A 563 33.36 6.80 -0.40
N HIS A 564 32.03 6.80 -0.40
CA HIS A 564 31.18 5.67 -0.75
C HIS A 564 30.02 6.07 -1.67
N PRO A 565 30.25 6.23 -2.99
CA PRO A 565 29.23 6.69 -3.94
C PRO A 565 28.02 5.75 -4.05
N TRP A 566 28.15 4.47 -3.70
CA TRP A 566 27.05 3.52 -3.72
C TRP A 566 25.95 3.85 -2.70
N ILE A 567 26.27 4.51 -1.58
CA ILE A 567 25.30 4.85 -0.53
C ILE A 567 24.22 5.81 -1.03
N PRO A 568 24.54 7.00 -1.58
CA PRO A 568 23.53 7.90 -2.13
C PRO A 568 22.84 7.31 -3.36
N ILE A 569 23.50 6.48 -4.17
CA ILE A 569 22.88 5.78 -5.31
C ILE A 569 21.83 4.77 -4.84
N THR A 570 22.15 3.95 -3.84
CA THR A 570 21.20 2.99 -3.25
C THR A 570 20.02 3.72 -2.61
N LEU A 571 20.28 4.83 -1.89
CA LEU A 571 19.22 5.65 -1.33
C LEU A 571 18.30 6.23 -2.42
N ALA A 572 18.88 6.74 -3.52
CA ALA A 572 18.12 7.21 -4.68
C ALA A 572 17.29 6.08 -5.30
N GLY A 573 17.83 4.86 -5.40
CA GLY A 573 17.11 3.67 -5.86
C GLY A 573 15.92 3.30 -4.98
N ILE A 574 16.06 3.40 -3.66
CA ILE A 574 14.96 3.20 -2.69
C ILE A 574 13.87 4.26 -2.92
N PHE A 575 14.24 5.53 -3.07
CA PHE A 575 13.28 6.59 -3.38
C PHE A 575 12.59 6.37 -4.73
N ALA A 576 13.32 5.95 -5.76
CA ALA A 576 12.76 5.64 -7.07
C ALA A 576 11.75 4.50 -7.00
N PHE A 577 12.02 3.46 -6.19
CA PHE A 577 11.08 2.37 -5.96
C PHE A 577 9.79 2.87 -5.31
N LEU A 578 9.90 3.72 -4.28
CA LEU A 578 8.74 4.31 -3.60
C LEU A 578 7.93 5.17 -4.56
N VAL A 579 8.57 6.08 -5.29
CA VAL A 579 7.90 6.95 -6.27
C VAL A 579 7.20 6.11 -7.35
N SER A 580 7.89 5.14 -7.93
CA SER A 580 7.33 4.24 -8.94
C SER A 580 6.14 3.45 -8.40
N HIS A 581 6.23 2.92 -7.18
CA HIS A 581 5.12 2.25 -6.51
C HIS A 581 3.88 3.15 -6.39
N CYS A 582 4.05 4.41 -5.99
CA CYS A 582 2.95 5.36 -5.85
C CYS A 582 2.18 5.54 -7.17
N PHE A 583 2.87 5.81 -8.27
CA PHE A 583 2.25 6.04 -9.58
C PHE A 583 1.67 4.78 -10.20
N ILE A 584 2.38 3.66 -10.10
CA ILE A 584 1.92 2.38 -10.65
C ILE A 584 0.71 1.84 -9.89
N SER A 585 0.58 2.09 -8.59
CA SER A 585 -0.60 1.66 -7.81
C SER A 585 -1.90 2.33 -8.29
N ILE A 586 -1.85 3.58 -8.77
CA ILE A 586 -3.01 4.24 -9.39
C ILE A 586 -3.36 3.58 -10.71
N TYR A 587 -2.35 3.24 -11.51
CA TYR A 587 -2.57 2.57 -12.78
C TYR A 587 -3.21 1.18 -12.61
N GLU A 588 -2.78 0.44 -11.58
CA GLU A 588 -3.40 -0.81 -11.14
C GLU A 588 -4.89 -0.59 -10.81
N MET A 589 -5.21 0.47 -10.05
CA MET A 589 -6.60 0.80 -9.70
C MET A 589 -7.46 1.12 -10.92
N ILE A 590 -6.89 1.78 -11.93
CA ILE A 590 -7.56 2.08 -13.20
C ILE A 590 -7.87 0.78 -13.96
N ILE A 591 -6.89 -0.13 -14.06
CA ILE A 591 -7.09 -1.44 -14.72
C ILE A 591 -8.22 -2.21 -14.05
N ASP A 592 -8.23 -2.31 -12.72
CA ASP A 592 -9.27 -3.04 -12.00
C ASP A 592 -10.65 -2.43 -12.19
N THR A 593 -10.73 -1.09 -12.18
CA THR A 593 -12.00 -0.39 -12.41
C THR A 593 -12.52 -0.68 -13.81
N ILE A 594 -11.66 -0.60 -14.84
CA ILE A 594 -12.03 -0.93 -16.23
C ILE A 594 -12.45 -2.40 -16.33
N PHE A 595 -11.75 -3.29 -15.65
CA PHE A 595 -12.07 -4.72 -15.66
C PHE A 595 -13.45 -5.00 -15.08
N ILE A 596 -13.80 -4.42 -13.92
CA ILE A 596 -15.13 -4.56 -13.34
C ILE A 596 -16.19 -3.90 -14.24
N CYS A 597 -15.95 -2.69 -14.74
CA CYS A 597 -16.88 -2.04 -15.68
C CYS A 597 -17.12 -2.91 -16.92
N PHE A 598 -16.09 -3.58 -17.42
CA PHE A 598 -16.19 -4.52 -18.53
C PHE A 598 -17.01 -5.77 -18.15
N CYS A 599 -16.83 -6.33 -16.96
CA CYS A 599 -17.64 -7.46 -16.48
C CYS A 599 -19.13 -7.07 -16.39
N GLU A 600 -19.43 -5.91 -15.80
CA GLU A 600 -20.80 -5.39 -15.69
C GLU A 600 -21.41 -5.08 -17.06
N ASP A 601 -20.64 -4.52 -18.00
CA ASP A 601 -21.09 -4.29 -19.37
C ASP A 601 -21.39 -5.61 -20.10
N CYS A 602 -20.59 -6.67 -19.87
CA CYS A 602 -20.85 -8.01 -20.42
C CYS A 602 -22.12 -8.65 -19.86
N GLU A 603 -22.45 -8.39 -18.59
CA GLU A 603 -23.61 -8.99 -17.93
C GLU A 603 -24.92 -8.27 -18.28
N LYS A 604 -24.88 -6.94 -18.38
CA LYS A 604 -26.09 -6.13 -18.58
C LYS A 604 -26.46 -5.86 -20.03
N ASN A 605 -25.47 -5.88 -20.93
CA ASN A 605 -25.66 -5.52 -22.32
C ASN A 605 -25.45 -6.76 -23.21
N ASP A 606 -26.30 -6.90 -24.23
CA ASP A 606 -26.31 -8.04 -25.15
C ASP A 606 -25.63 -7.72 -26.49
N GLY A 607 -25.35 -6.43 -26.75
CA GLY A 607 -24.79 -5.93 -28.00
C GLY A 607 -25.83 -5.77 -29.12
N ILE A 608 -27.09 -6.15 -28.89
CA ILE A 608 -28.16 -6.11 -29.88
C ILE A 608 -29.21 -5.08 -29.45
N ASN A 609 -29.96 -5.38 -28.39
CA ASN A 609 -30.98 -4.48 -27.86
C ASN A 609 -30.35 -3.40 -26.97
N ARG A 610 -29.28 -3.76 -26.26
CA ARG A 610 -28.50 -2.87 -25.42
C ARG A 610 -27.05 -2.90 -25.89
N PRO A 611 -26.60 -1.89 -26.67
CA PRO A 611 -25.25 -1.90 -27.23
C PRO A 611 -24.20 -1.69 -26.14
N TYR A 612 -23.14 -2.48 -26.21
CA TYR A 612 -22.00 -2.41 -25.28
C TYR A 612 -21.35 -1.02 -25.25
N PHE A 613 -20.82 -0.65 -24.08
CA PHE A 613 -20.03 0.58 -23.89
C PHE A 613 -18.52 0.35 -24.06
N MET A 614 -18.07 -0.90 -23.92
CA MET A 614 -16.66 -1.28 -24.07
C MET A 614 -16.10 -0.93 -25.45
N SER A 615 -14.78 -0.80 -25.54
CA SER A 615 -14.11 -0.49 -26.80
C SER A 615 -14.19 -1.67 -27.79
N ARG A 616 -13.96 -1.37 -29.08
CA ARG A 616 -13.94 -2.40 -30.15
C ARG A 616 -13.00 -3.57 -29.83
N GLY A 617 -11.83 -3.30 -29.24
CA GLY A 617 -10.87 -4.34 -28.89
C GLY A 617 -11.37 -5.30 -27.81
N LEU A 618 -12.14 -4.80 -26.83
CA LEU A 618 -12.77 -5.67 -25.83
C LEU A 618 -13.98 -6.42 -26.40
N MET A 619 -14.77 -5.76 -27.25
CA MET A 619 -15.91 -6.37 -27.93
C MET A 619 -15.48 -7.53 -28.84
N GLU A 620 -14.43 -7.33 -29.64
CA GLU A 620 -13.83 -8.35 -30.49
C GLU A 620 -13.36 -9.56 -29.67
N PHE A 621 -12.74 -9.33 -28.51
CA PHE A 621 -12.36 -10.39 -27.58
C PHE A 621 -13.58 -11.20 -27.09
N VAL A 622 -14.67 -10.53 -26.72
CA VAL A 622 -15.92 -11.19 -26.28
C VAL A 622 -16.53 -12.01 -27.43
N GLU A 623 -16.57 -11.45 -28.63
CA GLU A 623 -17.13 -12.11 -29.81
C GLU A 623 -16.31 -13.35 -30.21
N ASN A 624 -14.98 -13.24 -30.22
CA ASN A 624 -14.08 -14.36 -30.47
C ASN A 624 -14.25 -15.46 -29.42
N SER A 625 -14.46 -15.08 -28.16
CA SER A 625 -14.75 -16.04 -27.08
C SER A 625 -16.09 -16.74 -27.27
N LYS A 626 -17.15 -16.01 -27.65
CA LYS A 626 -18.49 -16.59 -27.94
C LYS A 626 -18.43 -17.53 -29.15
N LYS A 627 -17.73 -17.16 -30.24
CA LYS A 627 -17.53 -18.02 -31.42
C LYS A 627 -16.81 -19.31 -31.07
N ALA A 628 -15.73 -19.23 -30.28
CA ALA A 628 -15.01 -20.42 -29.82
C ALA A 628 -15.89 -21.35 -28.98
N LEU A 629 -16.78 -20.81 -28.13
CA LEU A 629 -17.70 -21.62 -27.33
C LEU A 629 -18.73 -22.34 -28.22
N ARG A 630 -19.33 -21.65 -29.19
CA ARG A 630 -20.29 -22.24 -30.15
C ARG A 630 -19.66 -23.35 -30.97
N HIS A 631 -18.39 -23.20 -31.38
CA HIS A 631 -17.68 -24.26 -32.08
C HIS A 631 -17.49 -25.52 -31.22
N LEU A 632 -17.23 -25.36 -29.92
CA LEU A 632 -17.13 -26.49 -28.99
C LEU A 632 -18.50 -27.16 -28.77
N GLU A 633 -19.58 -26.38 -28.64
CA GLU A 633 -20.95 -26.91 -28.53
C GLU A 633 -21.36 -27.68 -29.79
N GLN A 634 -21.06 -27.14 -30.97
CA GLN A 634 -21.33 -27.80 -32.25
C GLN A 634 -20.52 -29.09 -32.42
N GLN A 635 -19.25 -29.11 -32.00
CA GLN A 635 -18.43 -30.33 -32.02
C GLN A 635 -18.93 -31.38 -31.03
N GLY A 636 -19.36 -30.97 -29.83
CA GLY A 636 -19.97 -31.87 -28.85
C GLY A 636 -21.30 -32.45 -29.34
N ALA A 637 -22.14 -31.63 -29.97
CA ALA A 637 -23.42 -32.07 -30.54
C ALA A 637 -23.27 -32.98 -31.78
N ALA A 638 -22.13 -32.92 -32.49
CA ALA A 638 -21.84 -33.80 -33.63
C ALA A 638 -21.19 -35.14 -33.22
N THR A 639 -20.79 -35.29 -31.95
CA THR A 639 -20.19 -36.51 -31.40
C THR A 639 -21.13 -37.29 -30.47
N THR A 640 -22.35 -36.78 -30.25
CA THR A 640 -23.48 -37.49 -29.62
C THR A 640 -24.49 -37.85 -30.70
#